data_AF-A0A238W8X1-F1
#
_entry.id   AF-A0A238W8X1-F1
#
_cell.length_a   1.000
_cell.length_b   1.000
_cell.length_c   1.000
_cell.angle_alpha   90.00
_cell.angle_beta   90.00
_cell.angle_gamma   90.00
#
_symmetry.space_group_name_H-M   'P 1'
#
loop_
_entity.id
_entity.type
_entity.pdbx_description
1 polymer ?
#
loop_
_entity_poly.entity_id
_entity_poly.type
_entity_poly.pdbx_seq_one_letter_code
_entity_poly.pdbx_strand_id
1 'polypeptide(L)'
;MFTAARVRWGLYWCAVTFLVGLATSHATLGQQPATPAAVAKLAPQLRATSAVSALRVRVTDVAAFQAWLYRELPAAKVLAELHHSGLLQVRGAAPAALARCPWVAYVDVAARTAREERQLNGADFTLNTVAPVHARYPQLAGQGLTASVKENPLDINDIDFKGRLVNPDPQAVLLSSHSTIMATIMAGAGNSSPNGKGVAWQARIAQSSYDNLLPDDGTLLARQGVSVQNHSYGVAIENYYGLEARAYDQQTRQYPGLLHVFSSGNSGNQASTAGPYTGLANVANLTGQFKMSKNTLSVGATDAVGNVAALSSRGPAYDGRVKPELVAYGDGGSSEAAALVSGVGLLVQQAYRNQHNALPPAALVKAVLLNSADDTGRPAVDFVSGYGQVDALGAVQTVVDGRYRQGTVAQGQEQLISLTVPSGTHRVKVTLTWSDLEATENAAQALVNDLDITLVQAATGQRWLPWVLSAYPHLDSLALPARRRPDHLNNTEQITIETPTPGLYQLRVRGYQVQQDPQPFSVAYEFEQGFQWTHPTQARNLRAAEATRLRWHWRGPAAAGRLEYKAVGQATWKTIAASVDVAAQNYLWTAPDTTAPMQVRMRTGIGNIESDTFFVARPLTLEVAYACTDETLLNWRRVPGATHYQVYALGATHLEPFRLLTDTAILLTASEARARYFAVAPIIRGKIGERGSSPNVTDATYGCYIRSFLSRQVVADTVQFQLVLGTTYRVKTVALERRDSEGVFRTVQTAAPALSLVLTDPRPAVGRAEYRARVDVDVPRTLYSSVEEAFFVPRNEVLVYPVPVVAGEPLTLVGPKDQPLRVRVYDVLGRLRSEVSTEGTVNSVVLPALGKGTFLLRISAGGGAEITRRILVL
;
A
#
# COMPACT_ATOMS: atom_id res chain seq x y z
N MET A 1 77.85 -20.27 -29.08
CA MET A 1 79.08 -19.48 -29.29
C MET A 1 78.90 -18.72 -30.59
N PHE A 2 78.96 -17.40 -30.54
CA PHE A 2 79.24 -16.44 -31.62
C PHE A 2 78.65 -16.60 -33.05
N THR A 3 78.28 -15.43 -33.57
CA THR A 3 78.50 -14.92 -34.94
C THR A 3 77.56 -15.29 -36.09
N ALA A 4 77.19 -14.18 -36.76
CA ALA A 4 77.19 -13.96 -38.21
C ALA A 4 76.04 -14.56 -39.05
N ALA A 5 75.16 -13.64 -39.44
CA ALA A 5 74.98 -13.19 -40.82
C ALA A 5 74.54 -14.19 -41.91
N ARG A 6 73.56 -13.66 -42.65
CA ARG A 6 73.43 -13.66 -44.12
C ARG A 6 72.73 -14.84 -44.82
N VAL A 7 71.77 -14.40 -45.64
CA VAL A 7 71.57 -14.72 -47.08
C VAL A 7 70.70 -15.94 -47.41
N ARG A 8 69.47 -15.58 -47.78
CA ARG A 8 68.75 -15.86 -49.04
C ARG A 8 68.81 -17.27 -49.68
N TRP A 9 67.58 -17.72 -49.95
CA TRP A 9 67.05 -18.28 -51.22
C TRP A 9 67.28 -19.76 -51.52
N GLY A 10 66.21 -20.40 -51.99
CA GLY A 10 66.26 -21.70 -52.64
C GLY A 10 64.92 -22.44 -52.58
N LEU A 11 64.09 -22.24 -53.62
CA LEU A 11 62.99 -23.12 -54.01
C LEU A 11 63.45 -24.59 -54.15
N TYR A 12 62.55 -25.57 -54.04
CA TYR A 12 61.99 -26.33 -55.19
C TYR A 12 61.21 -27.59 -54.76
N TRP A 13 59.99 -27.67 -55.31
CA TRP A 13 59.18 -28.79 -55.82
C TRP A 13 59.40 -30.27 -55.41
N CYS A 14 58.26 -30.92 -55.15
CA CYS A 14 57.74 -32.24 -55.61
C CYS A 14 57.04 -32.95 -54.42
N ALA A 15 55.96 -33.72 -54.52
CA ALA A 15 54.99 -34.05 -55.56
C ALA A 15 53.95 -34.99 -54.89
N VAL A 16 52.67 -34.84 -55.23
CA VAL A 16 51.69 -35.92 -55.51
C VAL A 16 50.99 -36.66 -54.34
N THR A 17 49.70 -36.95 -54.65
CA THR A 17 48.70 -37.90 -54.07
C THR A 17 48.08 -37.62 -52.69
N PHE A 18 46.80 -37.90 -52.37
CA PHE A 18 45.51 -38.03 -53.07
C PHE A 18 44.40 -38.13 -51.98
N LEU A 19 43.13 -37.94 -52.35
CA LEU A 19 41.88 -38.41 -51.70
C LEU A 19 41.22 -37.64 -50.52
N VAL A 20 40.11 -36.98 -50.88
CA VAL A 20 38.76 -36.96 -50.27
C VAL A 20 38.60 -36.60 -48.78
N GLY A 21 38.02 -35.43 -48.56
CA GLY A 21 37.28 -35.08 -47.35
C GLY A 21 36.10 -34.16 -47.70
N LEU A 22 34.89 -34.71 -47.66
CA LEU A 22 33.64 -33.95 -47.58
C LEU A 22 33.70 -33.05 -46.34
N ALA A 23 33.80 -31.73 -46.54
CA ALA A 23 33.65 -30.76 -45.47
C ALA A 23 32.29 -30.07 -45.63
N THR A 24 31.29 -30.59 -44.90
CA THR A 24 30.11 -29.82 -44.52
C THR A 24 30.56 -28.66 -43.64
N SER A 25 30.55 -27.46 -44.18
CA SER A 25 30.80 -26.22 -43.43
C SER A 25 29.62 -25.96 -42.49
N HIS A 26 29.69 -26.44 -41.26
CA HIS A 26 28.91 -25.90 -40.15
C HIS A 26 29.60 -24.63 -39.66
N ALA A 27 29.16 -23.49 -40.19
CA ALA A 27 29.56 -22.20 -39.66
C ALA A 27 28.96 -22.03 -38.26
N THR A 28 29.80 -22.14 -37.23
CA THR A 28 29.45 -21.76 -35.86
C THR A 28 29.23 -20.25 -35.80
N LEU A 29 27.96 -19.82 -35.91
CA LEU A 29 27.49 -18.43 -35.79
C LEU A 29 27.62 -17.84 -34.36
N GLY A 30 28.31 -18.53 -33.45
CA GLY A 30 28.21 -18.34 -32.00
C GLY A 30 28.92 -17.12 -31.40
N GLN A 31 29.88 -16.47 -32.07
CA GLN A 31 30.69 -15.40 -31.45
C GLN A 31 31.16 -14.28 -32.41
N GLN A 32 30.39 -13.95 -33.44
CA GLN A 32 30.66 -12.72 -34.21
C GLN A 32 29.95 -11.51 -33.58
N PRO A 33 30.63 -10.35 -33.42
CA PRO A 33 30.00 -9.13 -32.92
C PRO A 33 28.87 -8.67 -33.84
N ALA A 34 27.78 -8.17 -33.25
CA ALA A 34 26.61 -7.70 -34.00
C ALA A 34 26.95 -6.46 -34.83
N THR A 35 26.39 -6.38 -36.05
CA THR A 35 26.47 -5.16 -36.87
C THR A 35 25.70 -4.01 -36.19
N PRO A 36 26.01 -2.73 -36.49
CA PRO A 36 25.29 -1.60 -35.89
C PRO A 36 23.76 -1.67 -36.04
N ALA A 37 23.27 -2.14 -37.19
CA ALA A 37 21.85 -2.37 -37.45
C ALA A 37 21.25 -3.49 -36.58
N ALA A 38 22.02 -4.53 -36.26
CA ALA A 38 21.59 -5.58 -35.33
C ALA A 38 21.63 -5.08 -33.87
N VAL A 39 22.60 -4.26 -33.48
CA VAL A 39 22.68 -3.68 -32.12
C VAL A 39 21.48 -2.77 -31.82
N ALA A 40 20.96 -2.05 -32.82
CA ALA A 40 19.78 -1.19 -32.67
C ALA A 40 18.51 -1.96 -32.24
N LYS A 41 18.40 -3.23 -32.67
CA LYS A 41 17.29 -4.14 -32.32
C LYS A 41 17.39 -4.71 -30.90
N LEU A 42 18.49 -4.47 -30.19
CA LEU A 42 18.69 -4.97 -28.83
C LEU A 42 18.30 -3.91 -27.80
N ALA A 43 17.58 -4.34 -26.76
CA ALA A 43 17.40 -3.55 -25.54
C ALA A 43 18.75 -3.13 -24.96
N PRO A 44 18.88 -1.91 -24.38
CA PRO A 44 20.17 -1.38 -23.93
C PRO A 44 20.95 -2.33 -23.01
N GLN A 45 20.24 -3.07 -22.14
CA GLN A 45 20.84 -4.01 -21.20
C GLN A 45 21.49 -5.24 -21.90
N LEU A 46 20.98 -5.62 -23.06
CA LEU A 46 21.50 -6.73 -23.87
C LEU A 46 22.70 -6.33 -24.74
N ARG A 47 23.01 -5.04 -24.84
CA ARG A 47 24.15 -4.56 -25.64
C ARG A 47 25.49 -4.84 -24.97
N ALA A 48 25.49 -4.96 -23.64
CA ALA A 48 26.68 -5.18 -22.83
C ALA A 48 26.82 -6.64 -22.33
N THR A 49 25.81 -7.49 -22.52
CA THR A 49 25.74 -8.84 -21.93
C THR A 49 25.36 -9.90 -22.97
N SER A 50 26.05 -11.05 -22.95
CA SER A 50 25.78 -12.17 -23.87
C SER A 50 25.03 -13.35 -23.23
N ALA A 51 24.89 -13.36 -21.90
CA ALA A 51 24.33 -14.46 -21.13
C ALA A 51 22.99 -14.07 -20.48
N VAL A 52 21.87 -14.45 -21.10
CA VAL A 52 20.52 -14.33 -20.51
C VAL A 52 19.79 -15.65 -20.73
N SER A 53 19.11 -16.16 -19.70
CA SER A 53 18.45 -17.48 -19.71
C SER A 53 17.22 -17.55 -20.63
N ALA A 54 16.55 -16.41 -20.85
CA ALA A 54 15.40 -16.26 -21.72
C ALA A 54 15.31 -14.83 -22.28
N LEU A 55 14.97 -14.73 -23.56
CA LEU A 55 14.83 -13.47 -24.30
C LEU A 55 13.40 -13.31 -24.79
N ARG A 56 12.88 -12.09 -24.78
CA ARG A 56 11.59 -11.76 -25.37
C ARG A 56 11.83 -11.07 -26.71
N VAL A 57 11.24 -11.59 -27.76
CA VAL A 57 11.55 -11.26 -29.15
C VAL A 57 10.28 -10.82 -29.84
N ARG A 58 10.28 -9.60 -30.38
CA ARG A 58 9.22 -9.15 -31.27
C ARG A 58 9.60 -9.45 -32.71
N VAL A 59 8.69 -10.10 -33.42
CA VAL A 59 8.88 -10.52 -34.81
C VAL A 59 7.80 -9.92 -35.71
N THR A 60 8.16 -9.63 -36.96
CA THR A 60 7.24 -9.12 -37.98
C THR A 60 6.44 -10.24 -38.66
N ASP A 61 6.99 -11.46 -38.70
CA ASP A 61 6.35 -12.66 -39.23
C ASP A 61 6.74 -13.85 -38.35
N VAL A 62 5.76 -14.40 -37.62
CA VAL A 62 5.96 -15.51 -36.68
C VAL A 62 6.33 -16.79 -37.41
N ALA A 63 5.68 -17.10 -38.53
CA ALA A 63 5.90 -18.35 -39.25
C ALA A 63 7.28 -18.37 -39.91
N ALA A 64 7.65 -17.26 -40.57
CA ALA A 64 8.98 -17.12 -41.18
C ALA A 64 10.09 -17.10 -40.12
N PHE A 65 9.87 -16.45 -38.98
CA PHE A 65 10.81 -16.47 -37.86
C PHE A 65 11.00 -17.87 -37.29
N GLN A 66 9.93 -18.63 -37.07
CA GLN A 66 10.02 -20.01 -36.53
C GLN A 66 10.77 -20.93 -37.50
N ALA A 67 10.50 -20.82 -38.81
CA ALA A 67 11.23 -21.57 -39.83
C ALA A 67 12.72 -21.21 -39.85
N TRP A 68 13.05 -19.92 -39.73
CA TRP A 68 14.44 -19.46 -39.61
C TRP A 68 15.11 -19.95 -38.33
N LEU A 69 14.42 -19.87 -37.19
CA LEU A 69 14.95 -20.26 -35.88
C LEU A 69 15.28 -21.75 -35.85
N TYR A 70 14.40 -22.60 -36.38
CA TYR A 70 14.63 -24.03 -36.50
C TYR A 70 15.88 -24.37 -37.33
N ARG A 71 16.11 -23.60 -38.42
CA ARG A 71 17.23 -23.83 -39.33
C ARG A 71 18.57 -23.29 -38.80
N GLU A 72 18.59 -22.05 -38.31
CA GLU A 72 19.83 -21.36 -37.95
C GLU A 72 20.22 -21.54 -36.47
N LEU A 73 19.24 -21.78 -35.59
CA LEU A 73 19.42 -21.90 -34.14
C LEU A 73 18.62 -23.11 -33.59
N PRO A 74 18.94 -24.35 -34.00
CA PRO A 74 18.14 -25.54 -33.67
C PRO A 74 18.08 -25.88 -32.17
N ALA A 75 19.01 -25.36 -31.36
CA ALA A 75 18.97 -25.51 -29.90
C ALA A 75 18.01 -24.52 -29.22
N ALA A 76 17.52 -23.52 -29.95
CA ALA A 76 16.63 -22.50 -29.41
C ALA A 76 15.22 -23.04 -29.24
N LYS A 77 14.62 -22.78 -28.07
CA LYS A 77 13.21 -23.10 -27.80
C LYS A 77 12.41 -21.82 -27.84
N VAL A 78 11.26 -21.86 -28.52
CA VAL A 78 10.36 -20.72 -28.64
C VAL A 78 9.01 -21.03 -28.01
N LEU A 79 8.48 -20.07 -27.27
CA LEU A 79 7.13 -20.09 -26.70
C LEU A 79 6.44 -18.79 -27.12
N ALA A 80 5.16 -18.87 -27.51
CA ALA A 80 4.38 -17.67 -27.78
C ALA A 80 4.08 -16.92 -26.48
N GLU A 81 4.15 -15.59 -26.51
CA GLU A 81 3.66 -14.77 -25.40
C GLU A 81 2.13 -14.68 -25.50
N LEU A 82 1.43 -15.14 -24.45
CA LEU A 82 -0.03 -15.20 -24.45
C LEU A 82 -0.61 -13.79 -24.64
N HIS A 83 -1.62 -13.67 -25.49
CA HIS A 83 -2.34 -12.41 -25.81
C HIS A 83 -1.50 -11.33 -26.54
N HIS A 84 -0.24 -11.60 -26.88
CA HIS A 84 0.65 -10.64 -27.57
C HIS A 84 1.13 -11.21 -28.91
N SER A 85 0.37 -10.94 -29.98
CA SER A 85 0.69 -11.43 -31.32
C SER A 85 2.04 -10.91 -31.81
N GLY A 86 2.90 -11.81 -32.32
CA GLY A 86 4.24 -11.44 -32.79
C GLY A 86 5.28 -11.27 -31.68
N LEU A 87 4.92 -11.53 -30.42
CA LEU A 87 5.85 -11.52 -29.28
C LEU A 87 6.10 -12.95 -28.80
N LEU A 88 7.37 -13.33 -28.68
CA LEU A 88 7.80 -14.69 -28.42
C LEU A 88 8.86 -14.71 -27.31
N GLN A 89 8.84 -15.72 -26.44
CA GLN A 89 9.96 -16.03 -25.55
C GLN A 89 10.88 -17.06 -26.21
N VAL A 90 12.17 -16.73 -26.29
CA VAL A 90 13.20 -17.58 -26.89
C VAL A 90 14.26 -17.91 -25.84
N ARG A 91 14.54 -19.20 -25.65
CA ARG A 91 15.62 -19.71 -24.78
C ARG A 91 16.67 -20.43 -25.61
N GLY A 92 17.92 -20.44 -25.16
CA GLY A 92 19.00 -21.16 -25.84
C GLY A 92 19.53 -20.47 -27.12
N ALA A 93 19.30 -19.17 -27.25
CA ALA A 93 19.83 -18.34 -28.34
C ALA A 93 20.53 -17.10 -27.79
N ALA A 94 21.64 -16.69 -28.41
CA ALA A 94 22.33 -15.45 -28.07
C ALA A 94 21.54 -14.24 -28.63
N PRO A 95 21.44 -13.10 -27.89
CA PRO A 95 20.73 -11.91 -28.36
C PRO A 95 21.22 -11.41 -29.73
N ALA A 96 22.55 -11.38 -29.92
CA ALA A 96 23.18 -10.96 -31.16
C ALA A 96 22.84 -11.88 -32.36
N ALA A 97 22.59 -13.16 -32.13
CA ALA A 97 22.17 -14.08 -33.19
C ALA A 97 20.74 -13.78 -33.63
N LEU A 98 19.83 -13.57 -32.66
CA LEU A 98 18.44 -13.22 -32.94
C LEU A 98 18.32 -11.87 -33.64
N ALA A 99 19.10 -10.87 -33.23
CA ALA A 99 19.05 -9.54 -33.85
C ALA A 99 19.46 -9.51 -35.34
N ARG A 100 20.25 -10.50 -35.80
CA ARG A 100 20.61 -10.63 -37.23
C ARG A 100 19.48 -11.17 -38.11
N CYS A 101 18.45 -11.73 -37.50
CA CYS A 101 17.29 -12.25 -38.20
C CYS A 101 16.48 -11.11 -38.87
N PRO A 102 16.16 -11.20 -40.18
CA PRO A 102 15.37 -10.19 -40.89
C PRO A 102 13.96 -10.00 -40.29
N TRP A 103 13.35 -11.08 -39.80
CA TRP A 103 12.00 -11.07 -39.22
C TRP A 103 11.98 -10.63 -37.75
N VAL A 104 13.14 -10.48 -37.09
CA VAL A 104 13.23 -9.94 -35.73
C VAL A 104 13.27 -8.42 -35.81
N ALA A 105 12.29 -7.79 -35.17
CA ALA A 105 12.23 -6.35 -35.02
C ALA A 105 12.91 -5.88 -33.74
N TYR A 106 12.78 -6.63 -32.64
CA TYR A 106 13.36 -6.25 -31.35
C TYR A 106 13.63 -7.47 -30.46
N VAL A 107 14.64 -7.36 -29.60
CA VAL A 107 15.02 -8.35 -28.59
C VAL A 107 15.22 -7.67 -27.25
N ASP A 108 14.55 -8.19 -26.23
CA ASP A 108 14.59 -7.72 -24.85
C ASP A 108 14.79 -8.89 -23.86
N VAL A 109 15.02 -8.57 -22.60
CA VAL A 109 15.06 -9.55 -21.51
C VAL A 109 13.66 -10.10 -21.23
N ALA A 110 13.51 -11.43 -21.15
CA ALA A 110 12.19 -12.03 -20.91
C ALA A 110 11.76 -12.00 -19.43
N ALA A 111 12.71 -12.07 -18.51
CA ALA A 111 12.43 -12.17 -17.09
C ALA A 111 13.16 -11.05 -16.34
N ARG A 112 12.37 -10.19 -15.69
CA ARG A 112 12.83 -9.23 -14.69
C ARG A 112 11.99 -9.46 -13.45
N THR A 113 12.64 -9.44 -12.29
CA THR A 113 11.96 -9.59 -11.01
C THR A 113 11.36 -8.24 -10.62
N ALA A 114 10.03 -8.13 -10.67
CA ALA A 114 9.33 -7.02 -10.06
C ALA A 114 9.58 -7.01 -8.55
N ARG A 115 9.61 -5.81 -7.98
CA ARG A 115 9.64 -5.59 -6.53
C ARG A 115 8.57 -4.59 -6.17
N GLU A 116 7.95 -4.81 -5.02
CA GLU A 116 7.13 -3.81 -4.35
C GLU A 116 8.01 -2.59 -4.08
N GLU A 117 7.50 -1.39 -4.34
CA GLU A 117 8.31 -0.19 -4.20
C GLU A 117 8.53 0.16 -2.72
N ARG A 118 7.52 0.02 -1.84
CA ARG A 118 7.63 0.07 -0.35
C ARG A 118 6.26 -0.12 0.34
N GLN A 119 6.23 -0.77 1.50
CA GLN A 119 5.01 -1.03 2.31
C GLN A 119 5.00 -0.22 3.62
N LEU A 120 4.01 0.67 3.89
CA LEU A 120 3.95 1.45 5.15
C LEU A 120 2.52 1.91 5.59
N ASN A 121 2.45 2.63 6.73
CA ASN A 121 1.27 2.87 7.59
C ASN A 121 0.53 4.18 7.31
N GLY A 122 -0.78 4.07 7.03
CA GLY A 122 -1.79 5.12 7.24
C GLY A 122 -1.90 6.17 6.14
N ALA A 123 -3.08 6.30 5.53
CA ALA A 123 -3.32 7.28 4.48
C ALA A 123 -3.86 8.63 5.02
N ASP A 124 -3.25 9.75 4.65
CA ASP A 124 -3.81 11.10 4.80
C ASP A 124 -4.55 11.52 3.53
N PHE A 125 -5.85 11.21 3.49
CA PHE A 125 -6.73 11.60 2.39
C PHE A 125 -7.14 13.09 2.39
N THR A 126 -6.65 13.89 3.35
CA THR A 126 -6.99 15.32 3.44
C THR A 126 -6.11 16.19 2.55
N LEU A 127 -4.85 15.80 2.31
CA LEU A 127 -3.93 16.55 1.43
C LEU A 127 -4.46 16.57 -0.01
N ASN A 128 -4.85 15.41 -0.54
CA ASN A 128 -5.34 15.26 -1.91
C ASN A 128 -6.86 15.43 -2.04
N THR A 129 -7.49 16.14 -1.10
CA THR A 129 -8.90 16.57 -1.14
C THR A 129 -9.95 15.46 -1.37
N VAL A 130 -9.66 14.22 -1.00
CA VAL A 130 -10.63 13.10 -1.08
C VAL A 130 -11.75 13.25 -0.05
N ALA A 131 -11.41 13.67 1.18
CA ALA A 131 -12.40 13.90 2.23
C ALA A 131 -13.51 14.92 1.82
N PRO A 132 -13.19 16.10 1.25
CA PRO A 132 -14.22 17.01 0.76
C PRO A 132 -15.02 16.48 -0.44
N VAL A 133 -14.47 15.60 -1.29
CA VAL A 133 -15.27 14.90 -2.32
C VAL A 133 -16.40 14.12 -1.67
N HIS A 134 -16.11 13.28 -0.67
CA HIS A 134 -17.14 12.50 0.02
C HIS A 134 -18.10 13.36 0.86
N ALA A 135 -17.66 14.54 1.30
CA ALA A 135 -18.51 15.48 2.02
C ALA A 135 -19.54 16.16 1.12
N ARG A 136 -19.16 16.49 -0.13
CA ARG A 136 -19.98 17.28 -1.08
C ARG A 136 -20.70 16.43 -2.12
N TYR A 137 -20.10 15.31 -2.49
CA TYR A 137 -20.61 14.35 -3.47
C TYR A 137 -20.63 12.94 -2.86
N PRO A 138 -21.42 12.69 -1.80
CA PRO A 138 -21.44 11.40 -1.09
C PRO A 138 -21.81 10.20 -1.98
N GLN A 139 -22.49 10.45 -3.10
CA GLN A 139 -22.81 9.46 -4.14
C GLN A 139 -21.60 9.05 -5.00
N LEU A 140 -20.49 9.80 -4.97
CA LEU A 140 -19.25 9.46 -5.65
C LEU A 140 -18.35 8.68 -4.70
N ALA A 141 -18.41 7.36 -4.82
CA ALA A 141 -17.62 6.42 -4.02
C ALA A 141 -17.16 5.18 -4.81
N GLY A 142 -17.22 5.20 -6.15
CA GLY A 142 -16.78 4.10 -7.02
C GLY A 142 -17.86 3.07 -7.36
N GLN A 143 -19.14 3.36 -7.09
CA GLN A 143 -20.24 2.43 -7.31
C GLN A 143 -20.28 1.89 -8.75
N GLY A 144 -20.34 0.57 -8.90
CA GLY A 144 -20.43 -0.09 -10.20
C GLY A 144 -19.18 0.05 -11.07
N LEU A 145 -18.05 0.46 -10.50
CA LEU A 145 -16.73 0.43 -11.16
C LEU A 145 -15.84 -0.62 -10.49
N THR A 146 -14.83 -1.09 -11.22
CA THR A 146 -13.84 -2.04 -10.72
C THR A 146 -12.44 -1.45 -10.90
N ALA A 147 -11.63 -1.46 -9.84
CA ALA A 147 -10.17 -1.29 -9.94
C ALA A 147 -9.48 -2.65 -9.97
N SER A 148 -8.42 -2.79 -10.73
CA SER A 148 -7.51 -3.94 -10.68
C SER A 148 -6.21 -3.58 -9.95
N VAL A 149 -5.73 -4.48 -9.11
CA VAL A 149 -4.39 -4.40 -8.50
C VAL A 149 -3.53 -5.46 -9.16
N LYS A 150 -2.53 -5.05 -9.96
CA LYS A 150 -1.60 -5.95 -10.62
C LYS A 150 -0.37 -6.13 -9.75
N GLU A 151 -0.39 -7.10 -8.86
CA GLU A 151 0.63 -7.29 -7.83
C GLU A 151 0.66 -8.72 -7.25
N ASN A 152 1.33 -8.91 -6.12
CA ASN A 152 1.15 -10.12 -5.31
C ASN A 152 -0.31 -10.29 -4.89
N PRO A 153 -0.76 -11.51 -4.58
CA PRO A 153 -2.09 -11.74 -4.03
C PRO A 153 -2.36 -10.88 -2.78
N LEU A 154 -3.60 -10.41 -2.61
CA LEU A 154 -4.05 -9.69 -1.42
C LEU A 154 -4.73 -10.63 -0.41
N ASP A 155 -4.95 -10.14 0.82
CA ASP A 155 -5.72 -10.87 1.83
C ASP A 155 -7.21 -10.88 1.48
N ILE A 156 -7.69 -12.01 0.98
CA ILE A 156 -9.09 -12.18 0.59
C ILE A 156 -10.06 -12.22 1.79
N ASN A 157 -9.55 -12.38 3.02
CA ASN A 157 -10.34 -12.40 4.25
C ASN A 157 -10.43 -11.01 4.90
N ASP A 158 -9.74 -10.00 4.36
CA ASP A 158 -9.88 -8.63 4.83
C ASP A 158 -11.34 -8.18 4.66
N ILE A 159 -11.97 -7.87 5.79
CA ILE A 159 -13.38 -7.47 5.84
C ILE A 159 -13.62 -6.14 5.12
N ASP A 160 -12.59 -5.35 4.87
CA ASP A 160 -12.69 -4.15 4.04
C ASP A 160 -12.97 -4.50 2.58
N PHE A 161 -12.73 -5.72 2.11
CA PHE A 161 -13.04 -6.16 0.73
C PHE A 161 -14.23 -7.11 0.62
N LYS A 162 -14.87 -7.44 1.75
CA LYS A 162 -15.95 -8.43 1.84
C LYS A 162 -16.98 -8.24 0.72
N GLY A 163 -17.23 -9.30 -0.05
CA GLY A 163 -18.24 -9.33 -1.11
C GLY A 163 -17.95 -8.44 -2.34
N ARG A 164 -16.75 -7.82 -2.43
CA ARG A 164 -16.38 -6.90 -3.54
C ARG A 164 -15.17 -7.35 -4.36
N LEU A 165 -14.54 -8.47 -4.01
CA LEU A 165 -13.50 -9.10 -4.83
C LEU A 165 -14.11 -9.76 -6.06
N VAL A 166 -13.59 -9.46 -7.25
CA VAL A 166 -14.11 -9.99 -8.53
C VAL A 166 -13.64 -11.42 -8.79
N ASN A 167 -12.38 -11.69 -8.46
CA ASN A 167 -11.70 -12.95 -8.70
C ASN A 167 -10.82 -13.31 -7.48
N PRO A 168 -11.42 -13.60 -6.31
CA PRO A 168 -10.66 -14.09 -5.17
C PRO A 168 -10.05 -15.45 -5.48
N ASP A 169 -8.78 -15.65 -5.13
CA ASP A 169 -8.10 -16.94 -5.21
C ASP A 169 -7.83 -17.46 -3.78
N PRO A 170 -8.62 -18.44 -3.29
CA PRO A 170 -8.42 -19.03 -1.96
C PRO A 170 -7.13 -19.85 -1.81
N GLN A 171 -6.47 -20.20 -2.92
CA GLN A 171 -5.22 -20.95 -2.90
C GLN A 171 -3.99 -20.04 -2.95
N ALA A 172 -4.18 -18.76 -3.23
CA ALA A 172 -3.11 -17.81 -3.29
C ALA A 172 -2.46 -17.62 -1.91
N VAL A 173 -1.14 -17.76 -1.87
CA VAL A 173 -0.35 -17.52 -0.65
C VAL A 173 -0.09 -16.02 -0.54
N LEU A 174 -0.49 -15.42 0.58
CA LEU A 174 -0.17 -14.03 0.87
C LEU A 174 1.34 -13.89 1.12
N LEU A 175 2.07 -13.38 0.13
CA LEU A 175 3.52 -13.19 0.20
C LEU A 175 3.89 -11.89 0.91
N SER A 176 3.05 -10.86 0.76
CA SER A 176 3.22 -9.51 1.32
C SER A 176 1.86 -8.88 1.55
N SER A 177 1.77 -7.95 2.51
CA SER A 177 0.55 -7.16 2.73
C SER A 177 0.48 -5.89 1.87
N HIS A 178 1.48 -5.65 1.01
CA HIS A 178 1.54 -4.45 0.16
C HIS A 178 0.32 -4.33 -0.77
N SER A 179 0.00 -5.37 -1.53
CA SER A 179 -1.20 -5.45 -2.39
C SER A 179 -2.49 -5.17 -1.61
N THR A 180 -2.65 -5.74 -0.41
CA THR A 180 -3.77 -5.45 0.49
C THR A 180 -3.83 -3.96 0.84
N ILE A 181 -2.71 -3.32 1.18
CA ILE A 181 -2.69 -1.89 1.52
C ILE A 181 -3.06 -1.02 0.30
N MET A 182 -2.56 -1.36 -0.89
CA MET A 182 -2.92 -0.66 -2.14
C MET A 182 -4.42 -0.76 -2.42
N ALA A 183 -4.98 -1.98 -2.33
CA ALA A 183 -6.40 -2.23 -2.47
C ALA A 183 -7.24 -1.46 -1.43
N THR A 184 -6.76 -1.37 -0.18
CA THR A 184 -7.42 -0.61 0.90
C THR A 184 -7.41 0.89 0.61
N ILE A 185 -6.27 1.47 0.19
CA ILE A 185 -6.17 2.88 -0.19
C ILE A 185 -7.13 3.22 -1.34
N MET A 186 -7.16 2.37 -2.37
CA MET A 186 -8.03 2.56 -3.52
C MET A 186 -9.52 2.43 -3.16
N ALA A 187 -9.89 1.33 -2.51
CA ALA A 187 -11.28 0.87 -2.47
C ALA A 187 -11.67 0.13 -1.18
N GLY A 188 -10.93 0.24 -0.08
CA GLY A 188 -11.33 -0.33 1.21
C GLY A 188 -12.66 0.23 1.70
N ALA A 189 -13.55 -0.60 2.24
CA ALA A 189 -14.89 -0.16 2.69
C ALA A 189 -14.87 0.60 4.03
N GLY A 190 -13.78 0.49 4.80
CA GLY A 190 -13.70 0.93 6.19
C GLY A 190 -14.61 0.14 7.12
N ASN A 191 -14.86 -1.13 6.80
CA ASN A 191 -15.54 -2.09 7.65
C ASN A 191 -14.71 -2.40 8.90
N SER A 192 -13.38 -2.51 8.77
CA SER A 192 -12.46 -2.76 9.89
C SER A 192 -12.38 -1.57 10.84
N SER A 193 -12.24 -0.37 10.28
CA SER A 193 -12.17 0.90 10.99
C SER A 193 -12.42 2.06 10.02
N PRO A 194 -12.74 3.28 10.51
CA PRO A 194 -12.82 4.47 9.64
C PRO A 194 -11.55 4.74 8.81
N ASN A 195 -10.38 4.30 9.29
CA ASN A 195 -9.11 4.48 8.59
C ASN A 195 -8.91 3.48 7.44
N GLY A 196 -9.64 2.36 7.41
CA GLY A 196 -9.64 1.40 6.30
C GLY A 196 -10.55 1.81 5.13
N LYS A 197 -11.11 3.03 5.16
CA LYS A 197 -11.99 3.55 4.12
C LYS A 197 -11.17 4.20 3.01
N GLY A 198 -11.08 3.55 1.85
CA GLY A 198 -10.36 4.04 0.68
C GLY A 198 -11.06 5.17 -0.08
N VAL A 199 -10.41 5.65 -1.13
CA VAL A 199 -10.89 6.77 -1.96
C VAL A 199 -12.18 6.44 -2.70
N ALA A 200 -12.28 5.25 -3.29
CA ALA A 200 -13.46 4.74 -4.00
C ALA A 200 -14.04 3.53 -3.24
N TRP A 201 -14.43 3.76 -1.98
CA TRP A 201 -14.79 2.73 -0.99
C TRP A 201 -15.97 1.81 -1.34
N GLN A 202 -16.75 2.08 -2.40
CA GLN A 202 -17.80 1.21 -2.93
C GLN A 202 -17.41 0.48 -4.23
N ALA A 203 -16.21 0.69 -4.77
CA ALA A 203 -15.74 0.02 -5.99
C ALA A 203 -15.52 -1.50 -5.78
N ARG A 204 -15.52 -2.27 -6.85
CA ARG A 204 -15.06 -3.67 -6.82
C ARG A 204 -13.55 -3.73 -7.01
N ILE A 205 -12.93 -4.83 -6.60
CA ILE A 205 -11.48 -5.02 -6.67
C ILE A 205 -11.19 -6.32 -7.43
N ALA A 206 -10.44 -6.23 -8.52
CA ALA A 206 -9.91 -7.36 -9.26
C ALA A 206 -8.42 -7.57 -8.93
N GLN A 207 -8.00 -8.81 -8.78
CA GLN A 207 -6.61 -9.19 -8.58
C GLN A 207 -5.96 -9.56 -9.91
N SER A 208 -4.69 -9.21 -10.07
CA SER A 208 -3.82 -9.68 -11.17
C SER A 208 -2.40 -9.85 -10.66
N SER A 209 -1.56 -10.61 -11.36
CA SER A 209 -0.16 -10.85 -11.00
C SER A 209 0.80 -10.02 -11.86
N TYR A 210 1.90 -9.56 -11.27
CA TYR A 210 3.00 -8.94 -11.99
C TYR A 210 4.08 -9.92 -12.48
N ASP A 211 3.86 -11.24 -12.39
CA ASP A 211 4.79 -12.26 -12.92
C ASP A 211 5.08 -12.02 -14.41
N ASN A 212 4.09 -11.47 -15.12
CA ASN A 212 4.27 -10.89 -16.44
C ASN A 212 4.07 -9.37 -16.40
N LEU A 213 5.11 -8.62 -16.79
CA LEU A 213 5.12 -7.15 -16.76
C LEU A 213 4.40 -6.50 -17.95
N LEU A 214 4.11 -7.26 -19.01
CA LEU A 214 3.24 -6.83 -20.11
C LEU A 214 1.83 -6.52 -19.58
N PRO A 215 1.04 -5.69 -20.26
CA PRO A 215 -0.36 -5.50 -19.89
C PRO A 215 -1.13 -6.84 -19.88
N ASP A 216 -2.09 -6.95 -18.97
CA ASP A 216 -2.98 -8.11 -18.90
C ASP A 216 -3.88 -8.20 -20.15
N ASP A 217 -4.55 -9.34 -20.33
CA ASP A 217 -5.54 -9.49 -21.40
C ASP A 217 -6.66 -8.44 -21.25
N GLY A 218 -6.70 -7.48 -22.19
CA GLY A 218 -7.70 -6.42 -22.19
C GLY A 218 -9.14 -6.93 -22.28
N THR A 219 -9.37 -8.07 -22.92
CA THR A 219 -10.70 -8.71 -22.99
C THR A 219 -11.10 -9.29 -21.64
N LEU A 220 -10.15 -9.79 -20.86
CA LEU A 220 -10.39 -10.23 -19.49
C LEU A 220 -10.70 -9.04 -18.58
N LEU A 221 -9.87 -7.98 -18.64
CA LEU A 221 -10.08 -6.75 -17.87
C LEU A 221 -11.46 -6.13 -18.16
N ALA A 222 -11.84 -6.04 -19.44
CA ALA A 222 -13.14 -5.53 -19.85
C ALA A 222 -14.30 -6.40 -19.33
N ARG A 223 -14.18 -7.74 -19.40
CA ARG A 223 -15.19 -8.66 -18.84
C ARG A 223 -15.32 -8.55 -17.32
N GLN A 224 -14.23 -8.24 -16.61
CA GLN A 224 -14.23 -7.97 -15.17
C GLN A 224 -14.73 -6.55 -14.82
N GLY A 225 -14.98 -5.71 -15.84
CA GLY A 225 -15.40 -4.32 -15.68
C GLY A 225 -14.30 -3.41 -15.14
N VAL A 226 -13.02 -3.78 -15.31
CA VAL A 226 -11.87 -2.98 -14.86
C VAL A 226 -11.75 -1.73 -15.74
N SER A 227 -11.82 -0.56 -15.10
CA SER A 227 -11.63 0.74 -15.76
C SER A 227 -10.41 1.51 -15.28
N VAL A 228 -9.82 1.07 -14.15
CA VAL A 228 -8.53 1.54 -13.64
C VAL A 228 -7.71 0.34 -13.21
N GLN A 229 -6.45 0.25 -13.66
CA GLN A 229 -5.49 -0.74 -13.17
C GLN A 229 -4.32 -0.05 -12.48
N ASN A 230 -4.06 -0.43 -11.24
CA ASN A 230 -2.97 0.07 -10.41
C ASN A 230 -1.74 -0.84 -10.53
N HIS A 231 -0.58 -0.22 -10.65
CA HIS A 231 0.73 -0.86 -10.78
C HIS A 231 1.73 -0.25 -9.79
N SER A 232 1.74 -0.78 -8.57
CA SER A 232 2.58 -0.28 -7.47
C SER A 232 3.88 -1.09 -7.31
N TYR A 233 4.54 -1.38 -8.42
CA TYR A 233 5.79 -2.16 -8.49
C TYR A 233 6.79 -1.53 -9.47
N GLY A 234 8.04 -1.99 -9.39
CA GLY A 234 9.09 -1.60 -10.33
C GLY A 234 10.16 -2.67 -10.50
N VAL A 235 11.10 -2.38 -11.40
CA VAL A 235 12.32 -3.16 -11.62
C VAL A 235 13.55 -2.26 -11.44
N ALA A 236 14.67 -2.52 -12.11
CA ALA A 236 15.78 -1.59 -12.16
C ALA A 236 15.41 -0.27 -12.88
N ILE A 237 16.27 0.75 -12.77
CA ILE A 237 16.15 1.98 -13.56
C ILE A 237 16.38 1.65 -15.04
N GLU A 238 15.44 2.02 -15.90
CA GLU A 238 15.45 1.67 -17.32
C GLU A 238 15.10 2.88 -18.20
N ASN A 239 16.12 3.55 -18.73
CA ASN A 239 15.98 4.73 -19.58
C ASN A 239 15.90 4.40 -21.08
N TYR A 240 14.82 3.75 -21.50
CA TYR A 240 14.49 3.53 -22.91
C TYR A 240 13.00 3.19 -23.08
N TYR A 241 12.47 3.39 -24.30
CA TYR A 241 11.15 2.88 -24.69
C TYR A 241 11.26 1.44 -25.19
N GLY A 242 10.75 0.49 -24.41
CA GLY A 242 10.83 -0.95 -24.73
C GLY A 242 9.47 -1.57 -25.06
N LEU A 243 9.42 -2.91 -25.03
CA LEU A 243 8.26 -3.71 -25.41
C LEU A 243 7.02 -3.47 -24.53
N GLU A 244 7.17 -3.49 -23.21
CA GLU A 244 6.08 -3.16 -22.28
C GLU A 244 5.56 -1.71 -22.42
N ALA A 245 6.40 -0.66 -22.52
CA ALA A 245 5.92 0.70 -22.78
C ALA A 245 5.07 0.79 -24.05
N ARG A 246 5.55 0.15 -25.12
CA ARG A 246 4.82 0.01 -26.39
C ARG A 246 3.46 -0.69 -26.18
N ALA A 247 3.45 -1.80 -25.46
CA ALA A 247 2.25 -2.58 -25.22
C ALA A 247 1.20 -1.83 -24.37
N TYR A 248 1.62 -1.08 -23.34
CA TYR A 248 0.71 -0.25 -22.55
C TYR A 248 0.17 0.96 -23.34
N ASP A 249 0.98 1.56 -24.21
CA ASP A 249 0.51 2.61 -25.13
C ASP A 249 -0.55 2.05 -26.08
N GLN A 250 -0.31 0.87 -26.65
CA GLN A 250 -1.24 0.16 -27.54
C GLN A 250 -2.53 -0.22 -26.80
N GLN A 251 -2.45 -0.80 -25.60
CA GLN A 251 -3.64 -1.24 -24.85
C GLN A 251 -4.52 -0.05 -24.46
N THR A 252 -3.94 1.06 -24.01
CA THR A 252 -4.72 2.27 -23.68
C THR A 252 -5.49 2.79 -24.89
N ARG A 253 -4.95 2.65 -26.12
CA ARG A 253 -5.69 3.00 -27.35
C ARG A 253 -6.78 2.00 -27.71
N GLN A 254 -6.53 0.70 -27.52
CA GLN A 254 -7.51 -0.35 -27.79
C GLN A 254 -8.67 -0.35 -26.80
N TYR A 255 -8.42 0.05 -25.55
CA TYR A 255 -9.39 0.16 -24.48
C TYR A 255 -9.38 1.59 -23.92
N PRO A 256 -9.97 2.57 -24.62
CA PRO A 256 -9.89 3.97 -24.23
C PRO A 256 -10.38 4.24 -22.81
N GLY A 257 -11.35 3.48 -22.28
CA GLY A 257 -11.86 3.65 -20.92
C GLY A 257 -10.95 3.09 -19.80
N LEU A 258 -9.83 2.44 -20.13
CA LEU A 258 -8.90 1.84 -19.18
C LEU A 258 -7.76 2.82 -18.87
N LEU A 259 -7.66 3.23 -17.60
CA LEU A 259 -6.54 4.03 -17.09
C LEU A 259 -5.54 3.12 -16.36
N HIS A 260 -4.29 3.10 -16.82
CA HIS A 260 -3.18 2.50 -16.08
C HIS A 260 -2.47 3.56 -15.22
N VAL A 261 -2.33 3.28 -13.93
CA VAL A 261 -1.65 4.17 -12.97
C VAL A 261 -0.45 3.44 -12.37
N PHE A 262 0.74 3.92 -12.68
CA PHE A 262 2.01 3.40 -12.20
C PHE A 262 2.57 4.27 -11.08
N SER A 263 3.15 3.65 -10.06
CA SER A 263 4.10 4.33 -9.17
C SER A 263 5.32 4.79 -9.97
N SER A 264 5.93 5.93 -9.65
CA SER A 264 7.13 6.39 -10.34
C SER A 264 8.37 5.54 -10.03
N GLY A 265 8.41 4.98 -8.82
CA GLY A 265 9.55 4.26 -8.25
C GLY A 265 10.08 4.92 -6.99
N ASN A 266 10.87 4.18 -6.22
CA ASN A 266 11.50 4.66 -4.98
C ASN A 266 13.03 4.78 -5.10
N SER A 267 13.53 5.05 -6.32
CA SER A 267 14.95 5.21 -6.67
C SER A 267 15.34 6.68 -6.86
N GLY A 268 14.61 7.62 -6.26
CA GLY A 268 14.74 9.07 -6.44
C GLY A 268 16.13 9.65 -6.16
N ASN A 269 16.98 8.96 -5.40
CA ASN A 269 18.36 9.35 -5.10
C ASN A 269 19.44 8.61 -5.92
N GLN A 270 19.03 7.72 -6.84
CA GLN A 270 19.92 6.92 -7.66
C GLN A 270 20.12 7.55 -9.04
N ALA A 271 21.16 7.08 -9.74
CA ALA A 271 21.46 7.44 -11.13
C ALA A 271 21.25 6.23 -12.04
N SER A 272 20.81 6.47 -13.27
CA SER A 272 20.76 5.43 -14.28
C SER A 272 22.15 4.98 -14.71
N THR A 273 22.31 3.69 -14.97
CA THR A 273 23.54 3.10 -15.51
C THR A 273 23.57 3.08 -17.05
N ALA A 274 22.48 3.47 -17.71
CA ALA A 274 22.35 3.50 -19.16
C ALA A 274 21.38 4.59 -19.66
N GLY A 275 21.38 4.84 -20.96
CA GLY A 275 20.49 5.82 -21.62
C GLY A 275 21.02 7.26 -21.60
N PRO A 276 20.25 8.22 -22.13
CA PRO A 276 20.71 9.61 -22.35
C PRO A 276 21.13 10.36 -21.07
N TYR A 277 20.59 9.95 -19.91
CA TYR A 277 20.84 10.57 -18.61
C TYR A 277 21.77 9.73 -17.71
N THR A 278 22.61 8.88 -18.31
CA THR A 278 23.53 8.00 -17.56
C THR A 278 24.42 8.79 -16.60
N GLY A 279 24.55 8.30 -15.36
CA GLY A 279 25.43 8.88 -14.34
C GLY A 279 24.89 10.14 -13.67
N LEU A 280 23.72 10.65 -14.07
CA LEU A 280 23.08 11.80 -13.42
C LEU A 280 22.24 11.33 -12.24
N ALA A 281 22.64 11.71 -11.02
CA ALA A 281 21.88 11.39 -9.82
C ALA A 281 20.64 12.28 -9.69
N ASN A 282 19.61 11.77 -9.01
CA ASN A 282 18.38 12.48 -8.68
C ASN A 282 17.47 12.86 -9.86
N VAL A 283 17.71 12.30 -11.04
CA VAL A 283 16.92 12.53 -12.26
C VAL A 283 16.85 11.25 -13.09
N ALA A 284 15.84 11.16 -13.95
CA ALA A 284 15.64 10.07 -14.92
C ALA A 284 15.80 8.67 -14.29
N ASN A 285 15.14 8.44 -13.16
CA ASN A 285 15.32 7.26 -12.33
C ASN A 285 14.01 6.49 -12.07
N LEU A 286 13.10 6.51 -13.05
CA LEU A 286 11.91 5.65 -13.05
C LEU A 286 12.31 4.18 -13.12
N THR A 287 11.65 3.35 -12.32
CA THR A 287 11.95 1.92 -12.15
C THR A 287 11.15 1.05 -13.13
N GLY A 288 11.72 0.86 -14.31
CA GLY A 288 11.19 -0.02 -15.35
C GLY A 288 10.70 0.72 -16.58
N GLN A 289 10.97 0.13 -17.74
CA GLN A 289 10.71 0.77 -19.03
C GLN A 289 9.20 0.95 -19.27
N PHE A 290 8.33 0.12 -18.69
CA PHE A 290 6.88 0.29 -18.79
C PHE A 290 6.38 1.65 -18.27
N LYS A 291 7.13 2.29 -17.35
CA LYS A 291 6.85 3.64 -16.84
C LYS A 291 7.20 4.74 -17.86
N MET A 292 7.89 4.39 -18.95
CA MET A 292 8.19 5.28 -20.09
C MET A 292 7.03 5.41 -21.08
N SER A 293 5.96 4.63 -20.92
CA SER A 293 4.72 4.75 -21.71
C SER A 293 4.17 6.18 -21.67
N LYS A 294 3.68 6.64 -22.83
CA LYS A 294 3.07 7.97 -23.03
C LYS A 294 1.64 8.03 -22.49
N ASN A 295 0.90 6.93 -22.67
CA ASN A 295 -0.55 6.89 -22.47
C ASN A 295 -0.94 6.50 -21.03
N THR A 296 0.00 5.93 -20.26
CA THR A 296 -0.19 5.65 -18.83
C THR A 296 0.00 6.90 -17.98
N LEU A 297 -0.36 6.82 -16.70
CA LEU A 297 -0.13 7.86 -15.71
C LEU A 297 0.91 7.39 -14.70
N SER A 298 2.02 8.12 -14.54
CA SER A 298 3.04 7.86 -13.51
C SER A 298 2.87 8.83 -12.35
N VAL A 299 2.97 8.30 -11.12
CA VAL A 299 2.69 9.05 -9.89
C VAL A 299 3.85 8.96 -8.91
N GLY A 300 4.41 10.11 -8.52
CA GLY A 300 5.39 10.22 -7.45
C GLY A 300 4.76 10.46 -6.07
N ALA A 301 5.57 10.39 -5.02
CA ALA A 301 5.12 10.48 -3.64
C ALA A 301 5.49 11.81 -2.96
N THR A 302 4.55 12.34 -2.17
CA THR A 302 4.77 13.45 -1.25
C THR A 302 4.53 13.06 0.21
N ASP A 303 5.11 13.85 1.11
CA ASP A 303 4.82 13.80 2.54
C ASP A 303 3.46 14.43 2.89
N ALA A 304 3.10 14.45 4.17
CA ALA A 304 1.82 14.99 4.65
C ALA A 304 1.64 16.51 4.43
N VAL A 305 2.68 17.25 4.05
CA VAL A 305 2.59 18.69 3.73
C VAL A 305 2.78 18.99 2.25
N GLY A 306 2.93 17.96 1.41
CA GLY A 306 3.01 18.09 -0.04
C GLY A 306 4.43 18.27 -0.58
N ASN A 307 5.48 18.03 0.22
CA ASN A 307 6.85 18.01 -0.29
C ASN A 307 7.13 16.68 -0.97
N VAL A 308 7.74 16.71 -2.16
CA VAL A 308 8.11 15.48 -2.87
C VAL A 308 9.18 14.72 -2.11
N ALA A 309 8.90 13.46 -1.79
CA ALA A 309 9.79 12.60 -1.02
C ALA A 309 11.13 12.42 -1.75
N ALA A 310 12.24 12.41 -1.01
CA ALA A 310 13.58 12.27 -1.58
C ALA A 310 13.76 10.96 -2.38
N LEU A 311 13.09 9.89 -1.95
CA LEU A 311 13.11 8.59 -2.63
C LEU A 311 12.13 8.51 -3.80
N SER A 312 11.16 9.41 -3.94
CA SER A 312 10.25 9.39 -5.09
C SER A 312 11.06 9.55 -6.37
N SER A 313 10.97 8.58 -7.28
CA SER A 313 11.61 8.64 -8.59
C SER A 313 11.09 9.83 -9.40
N ARG A 314 12.00 10.39 -10.18
CA ARG A 314 11.89 11.67 -10.89
C ARG A 314 12.18 11.45 -12.37
N GLY A 315 11.61 12.31 -13.19
CA GLY A 315 11.94 12.39 -14.60
C GLY A 315 13.27 13.08 -14.86
N PRO A 316 13.54 13.41 -16.13
CA PRO A 316 12.68 13.16 -17.29
C PRO A 316 12.47 11.67 -17.59
N ALA A 317 11.51 11.35 -18.45
CA ALA A 317 11.55 10.08 -19.18
C ALA A 317 12.82 10.00 -20.04
N TYR A 318 13.12 8.84 -20.60
CA TYR A 318 14.36 8.62 -21.36
C TYR A 318 14.58 9.61 -22.53
N ASP A 319 13.53 10.16 -23.11
CA ASP A 319 13.52 11.10 -24.24
C ASP A 319 13.23 12.56 -23.83
N GLY A 320 13.23 12.88 -22.53
CA GLY A 320 13.02 14.24 -22.05
C GLY A 320 11.58 14.59 -21.67
N ARG A 321 10.62 13.68 -21.87
CA ARG A 321 9.22 13.91 -21.47
C ARG A 321 9.06 14.07 -19.96
N VAL A 322 8.00 14.77 -19.56
CA VAL A 322 7.64 14.97 -18.15
C VAL A 322 7.19 13.65 -17.53
N LYS A 323 7.92 13.22 -16.49
CA LYS A 323 7.55 12.13 -15.59
C LYS A 323 8.09 12.45 -14.18
N PRO A 324 7.50 11.88 -13.10
CA PRO A 324 6.10 11.45 -13.09
C PRO A 324 5.19 12.61 -13.52
N GLU A 325 4.01 12.34 -14.05
CA GLU A 325 3.09 13.42 -14.43
C GLU A 325 2.37 14.03 -13.21
N LEU A 326 2.21 13.27 -12.13
CA LEU A 326 1.59 13.74 -10.89
C LEU A 326 2.40 13.32 -9.68
N VAL A 327 2.12 14.00 -8.57
CA VAL A 327 2.45 13.51 -7.23
C VAL A 327 1.20 13.42 -6.37
N ALA A 328 1.23 12.52 -5.38
CA ALA A 328 0.18 12.39 -4.39
C ALA A 328 0.77 11.99 -3.04
N TYR A 329 -0.02 12.13 -1.98
CA TYR A 329 0.38 11.67 -0.65
C TYR A 329 0.72 10.19 -0.69
N GLY A 330 1.91 9.87 -0.20
CA GLY A 330 2.41 8.51 -0.08
C GLY A 330 3.67 8.52 0.76
N ASP A 331 3.50 8.75 2.07
CA ASP A 331 4.62 8.79 3.03
C ASP A 331 5.43 7.48 3.02
N GLY A 332 4.74 6.38 2.69
CA GLY A 332 5.34 5.09 2.46
C GLY A 332 6.16 4.97 1.19
N GLY A 333 5.83 5.73 0.15
CA GLY A 333 6.45 5.70 -1.17
C GLY A 333 5.45 5.83 -2.31
N SER A 334 5.96 5.80 -3.54
CA SER A 334 5.15 6.04 -4.76
C SER A 334 4.04 5.00 -5.00
N SER A 335 4.10 3.82 -4.35
CA SER A 335 3.02 2.83 -4.31
C SER A 335 1.70 3.42 -3.78
N GLU A 336 1.75 4.00 -2.58
CA GLU A 336 0.58 4.57 -1.91
C GLU A 336 -0.01 5.72 -2.74
N ALA A 337 0.87 6.56 -3.29
CA ALA A 337 0.49 7.67 -4.15
C ALA A 337 -0.23 7.17 -5.42
N ALA A 338 0.29 6.13 -6.08
CA ALA A 338 -0.36 5.53 -7.25
C ALA A 338 -1.72 4.90 -6.90
N ALA A 339 -1.84 4.21 -5.76
CA ALA A 339 -3.11 3.67 -5.28
C ALA A 339 -4.12 4.79 -4.99
N LEU A 340 -3.70 5.87 -4.34
CA LEU A 340 -4.55 7.04 -4.08
C LEU A 340 -5.08 7.61 -5.40
N VAL A 341 -4.20 7.88 -6.37
CA VAL A 341 -4.58 8.43 -7.68
C VAL A 341 -5.46 7.46 -8.47
N SER A 342 -5.26 6.14 -8.33
CA SER A 342 -6.13 5.13 -8.96
C SER A 342 -7.57 5.24 -8.44
N GLY A 343 -7.73 5.41 -7.12
CA GLY A 343 -9.03 5.67 -6.51
C GLY A 343 -9.65 7.00 -6.97
N VAL A 344 -8.85 8.08 -7.08
CA VAL A 344 -9.33 9.36 -7.61
C VAL A 344 -9.76 9.23 -9.08
N GLY A 345 -9.02 8.46 -9.88
CA GLY A 345 -9.39 8.14 -11.27
C GLY A 345 -10.76 7.48 -11.37
N LEU A 346 -11.11 6.57 -10.47
CA LEU A 346 -12.45 5.99 -10.39
C LEU A 346 -13.52 7.03 -10.06
N LEU A 347 -13.25 7.98 -9.15
CA LEU A 347 -14.20 9.04 -8.82
C LEU A 347 -14.46 9.97 -10.02
N VAL A 348 -13.42 10.31 -10.77
CA VAL A 348 -13.52 11.09 -12.02
C VAL A 348 -14.32 10.34 -13.08
N GLN A 349 -14.01 9.05 -13.30
CA GLN A 349 -14.76 8.20 -14.22
C GLN A 349 -16.23 8.06 -13.83
N GLN A 350 -16.52 7.91 -12.53
CA GLN A 350 -17.89 7.84 -12.03
C GLN A 350 -18.64 9.15 -12.24
N ALA A 351 -18.01 10.30 -11.92
CA ALA A 351 -18.61 11.61 -12.13
C ALA A 351 -19.04 11.80 -13.59
N TYR A 352 -18.18 11.41 -14.54
CA TYR A 352 -18.47 11.48 -15.97
C TYR A 352 -19.58 10.49 -16.36
N ARG A 353 -19.48 9.24 -15.91
CA ARG A 353 -20.49 8.20 -16.21
C ARG A 353 -21.87 8.60 -15.72
N ASN A 354 -21.99 9.26 -14.57
CA ASN A 354 -23.26 9.72 -14.05
C ASN A 354 -23.93 10.79 -14.95
N GLN A 355 -23.15 11.53 -15.75
CA GLN A 355 -23.66 12.53 -16.69
C GLN A 355 -23.87 11.99 -18.11
N HIS A 356 -23.07 11.01 -18.53
CA HIS A 356 -23.01 10.55 -19.93
C HIS A 356 -23.40 9.08 -20.14
N ASN A 357 -23.64 8.31 -19.08
CA ASN A 357 -23.89 6.85 -19.14
C ASN A 357 -22.78 6.05 -19.87
N ALA A 358 -21.57 6.61 -19.96
CA ALA A 358 -20.40 5.98 -20.57
C ALA A 358 -19.14 6.35 -19.76
N LEU A 359 -18.07 5.56 -19.88
CA LEU A 359 -16.78 5.92 -19.29
C LEU A 359 -16.05 6.94 -20.19
N PRO A 360 -15.35 7.93 -19.61
CA PRO A 360 -14.50 8.82 -20.38
C PRO A 360 -13.26 8.07 -20.89
N PRO A 361 -12.63 8.49 -22.00
CA PRO A 361 -11.33 7.97 -22.37
C PRO A 361 -10.27 8.35 -21.31
N ALA A 362 -9.24 7.54 -21.17
CA ALA A 362 -8.15 7.71 -20.21
C ALA A 362 -7.40 9.03 -20.45
N ALA A 363 -7.32 9.50 -21.70
CA ALA A 363 -6.84 10.84 -22.02
C ALA A 363 -7.67 11.92 -21.29
N LEU A 364 -9.00 11.85 -21.30
CA LEU A 364 -9.82 12.83 -20.57
C LEU A 364 -9.59 12.74 -19.06
N VAL A 365 -9.49 11.53 -18.49
CA VAL A 365 -9.19 11.36 -17.06
C VAL A 365 -7.82 11.97 -16.74
N LYS A 366 -6.80 11.73 -17.57
CA LYS A 366 -5.46 12.32 -17.45
C LYS A 366 -5.54 13.86 -17.54
N ALA A 367 -6.19 14.43 -18.54
CA ALA A 367 -6.37 15.88 -18.68
C ALA A 367 -7.00 16.50 -17.42
N VAL A 368 -8.07 15.89 -16.90
CA VAL A 368 -8.76 16.39 -15.70
C VAL A 368 -7.84 16.35 -14.48
N LEU A 369 -7.16 15.22 -14.22
CA LEU A 369 -6.29 15.07 -13.05
C LEU A 369 -5.08 16.02 -13.11
N LEU A 370 -4.47 16.19 -14.29
CA LEU A 370 -3.32 17.07 -14.48
C LEU A 370 -3.72 18.55 -14.43
N ASN A 371 -4.90 18.90 -14.94
CA ASN A 371 -5.36 20.28 -14.95
C ASN A 371 -5.80 20.76 -13.57
N SER A 372 -6.38 19.89 -12.74
CA SER A 372 -6.82 20.27 -11.39
C SER A 372 -5.70 20.25 -10.35
N ALA A 373 -4.58 19.58 -10.63
CA ALA A 373 -3.48 19.41 -9.69
C ALA A 373 -2.94 20.73 -9.13
N ASP A 374 -2.64 20.74 -7.84
CA ASP A 374 -2.00 21.85 -7.16
C ASP A 374 -0.52 21.90 -7.48
N ASP A 375 -0.06 23.04 -7.99
CA ASP A 375 1.37 23.28 -8.23
C ASP A 375 2.15 23.13 -6.91
N THR A 376 3.18 22.28 -6.91
CA THR A 376 4.07 22.02 -5.78
C THR A 376 5.48 21.84 -6.28
N GLY A 377 6.48 22.27 -5.52
CA GLY A 377 7.86 22.29 -5.98
C GLY A 377 8.17 23.53 -6.81
N ARG A 378 8.72 23.36 -8.02
CA ARG A 378 9.05 24.49 -8.89
C ARG A 378 7.79 24.93 -9.64
N PRO A 379 7.62 26.24 -9.90
CA PRO A 379 6.41 26.73 -10.55
C PRO A 379 6.10 26.07 -11.89
N ALA A 380 4.82 25.86 -12.13
CA ALA A 380 4.21 25.25 -13.32
C ALA A 380 4.48 23.74 -13.46
N VAL A 381 5.37 23.32 -14.37
CA VAL A 381 5.66 21.91 -14.64
C VAL A 381 7.14 21.65 -14.37
N ASP A 382 7.48 20.54 -13.72
CA ASP A 382 8.86 20.14 -13.47
C ASP A 382 9.06 18.60 -13.49
N PHE A 383 10.31 18.13 -13.44
CA PHE A 383 10.64 16.68 -13.46
C PHE A 383 10.54 15.98 -12.09
N VAL A 384 10.11 16.69 -11.05
CA VAL A 384 10.02 16.23 -9.67
C VAL A 384 8.57 16.00 -9.27
N SER A 385 7.72 17.01 -9.42
CA SER A 385 6.27 16.98 -9.12
C SER A 385 5.38 16.81 -10.36
N GLY A 386 5.94 16.90 -11.57
CA GLY A 386 5.17 16.83 -12.80
C GLY A 386 4.30 18.07 -12.97
N TYR A 387 3.00 17.86 -13.12
CA TYR A 387 1.99 18.92 -13.17
C TYR A 387 1.42 19.27 -11.79
N GLY A 388 1.88 18.59 -10.72
CA GLY A 388 1.56 18.94 -9.34
C GLY A 388 0.93 17.83 -8.50
N GLN A 389 0.50 18.21 -7.30
CA GLN A 389 -0.17 17.38 -6.30
C GLN A 389 -1.63 17.14 -6.70
N VAL A 390 -2.09 15.87 -6.71
CA VAL A 390 -3.47 15.59 -7.15
C VAL A 390 -4.52 16.28 -6.27
N ASP A 391 -5.49 16.93 -6.90
CA ASP A 391 -6.67 17.53 -6.26
C ASP A 391 -7.93 16.76 -6.69
N ALA A 392 -8.39 15.83 -5.85
CA ALA A 392 -9.56 14.99 -6.14
C ALA A 392 -10.85 15.82 -6.24
N LEU A 393 -11.00 16.84 -5.39
CA LEU A 393 -12.15 17.73 -5.40
C LEU A 393 -12.18 18.57 -6.67
N GLY A 394 -11.07 19.21 -7.03
CA GLY A 394 -10.95 19.96 -8.28
C GLY A 394 -11.22 19.09 -9.51
N ALA A 395 -10.68 17.86 -9.53
CA ALA A 395 -10.89 16.90 -10.61
C ALA A 395 -12.37 16.53 -10.79
N VAL A 396 -13.05 16.19 -9.68
CA VAL A 396 -14.50 15.89 -9.71
C VAL A 396 -15.31 17.10 -10.14
N GLN A 397 -14.99 18.30 -9.63
CA GLN A 397 -15.67 19.54 -10.01
C GLN A 397 -15.48 19.87 -11.48
N THR A 398 -14.29 19.65 -12.03
CA THR A 398 -14.01 19.82 -13.47
C THR A 398 -14.94 18.99 -14.35
N VAL A 399 -15.23 17.76 -13.94
CA VAL A 399 -16.20 16.91 -14.66
C VAL A 399 -17.64 17.37 -14.40
N VAL A 400 -18.02 17.53 -13.13
CA VAL A 400 -19.40 17.90 -12.74
C VAL A 400 -19.84 19.20 -13.40
N ASP A 401 -18.94 20.19 -13.50
CA ASP A 401 -19.21 21.50 -14.07
C ASP A 401 -19.02 21.55 -15.60
N GLY A 402 -18.67 20.43 -16.25
CA GLY A 402 -18.50 20.36 -17.70
C GLY A 402 -17.30 21.15 -18.24
N ARG A 403 -16.24 21.32 -17.44
CA ARG A 403 -15.04 22.11 -17.77
C ARG A 403 -14.00 21.33 -18.57
N TYR A 404 -14.46 20.63 -19.60
CA TYR A 404 -13.62 19.84 -20.49
C TYR A 404 -14.18 19.79 -21.92
N ARG A 405 -13.34 19.46 -22.89
CA ARG A 405 -13.71 19.29 -24.31
C ARG A 405 -12.99 18.09 -24.90
N GLN A 406 -13.61 17.45 -25.88
CA GLN A 406 -13.03 16.36 -26.66
C GLN A 406 -13.13 16.71 -28.14
N GLY A 407 -12.19 16.23 -28.93
CA GLY A 407 -12.16 16.49 -30.37
C GLY A 407 -11.18 15.59 -31.09
N THR A 408 -11.00 15.84 -32.38
CA THR A 408 -10.06 15.13 -33.24
C THR A 408 -9.40 16.13 -34.19
N VAL A 409 -8.10 16.00 -34.45
CA VAL A 409 -7.38 16.83 -35.42
C VAL A 409 -6.56 15.97 -36.37
N ALA A 410 -6.72 16.21 -37.67
CA ALA A 410 -5.87 15.63 -38.71
C ALA A 410 -4.59 16.47 -38.92
N GLN A 411 -3.69 15.98 -39.77
CA GLN A 411 -2.47 16.69 -40.19
C GLN A 411 -2.80 18.11 -40.67
N GLY A 412 -2.19 19.11 -40.04
CA GLY A 412 -2.36 20.53 -40.36
C GLY A 412 -3.70 21.14 -39.96
N GLN A 413 -4.68 20.34 -39.52
CA GLN A 413 -5.98 20.84 -39.07
C GLN A 413 -5.85 21.56 -37.73
N GLU A 414 -6.67 22.59 -37.53
CA GLU A 414 -6.80 23.31 -36.27
C GLU A 414 -8.28 23.29 -35.80
N GLN A 415 -8.51 22.96 -34.53
CA GLN A 415 -9.80 23.04 -33.86
C GLN A 415 -9.79 24.21 -32.86
N LEU A 416 -10.85 25.01 -32.89
CA LEU A 416 -11.00 26.21 -32.07
C LEU A 416 -12.01 25.96 -30.96
N ILE A 417 -11.64 26.29 -29.71
CA ILE A 417 -12.44 26.09 -28.52
C ILE A 417 -12.55 27.43 -27.78
N SER A 418 -13.77 27.94 -27.65
CA SER A 418 -14.05 29.19 -26.94
C SER A 418 -14.11 28.97 -25.43
N LEU A 419 -13.35 29.79 -24.69
CA LEU A 419 -13.33 29.83 -23.23
C LEU A 419 -13.64 31.26 -22.77
N THR A 420 -14.70 31.44 -21.98
CA THR A 420 -15.03 32.75 -21.40
C THR A 420 -14.46 32.83 -19.99
N VAL A 421 -13.40 33.63 -19.80
CA VAL A 421 -12.75 33.84 -18.51
C VAL A 421 -13.60 34.80 -17.67
N PRO A 422 -14.13 34.36 -16.51
CA PRO A 422 -14.91 35.21 -15.63
C PRO A 422 -14.10 36.33 -14.97
N SER A 423 -14.78 37.41 -14.58
CA SER A 423 -14.18 38.45 -13.73
C SER A 423 -13.77 37.89 -12.37
N GLY A 424 -12.61 38.33 -11.85
CA GLY A 424 -12.07 37.87 -10.57
C GLY A 424 -11.24 36.58 -10.65
N THR A 425 -11.10 35.98 -11.84
CA THR A 425 -10.23 34.82 -12.05
C THR A 425 -8.79 35.18 -11.70
N HIS A 426 -8.18 34.45 -10.77
CA HIS A 426 -6.77 34.64 -10.41
C HIS A 426 -5.86 33.81 -11.31
N ARG A 427 -6.30 32.62 -11.74
CA ARG A 427 -5.53 31.78 -12.66
C ARG A 427 -6.42 31.04 -13.64
N VAL A 428 -6.03 31.03 -14.91
CA VAL A 428 -6.56 30.09 -15.91
C VAL A 428 -5.59 28.92 -16.02
N LYS A 429 -6.09 27.69 -16.05
CA LYS A 429 -5.32 26.48 -16.41
C LYS A 429 -6.03 25.77 -17.55
N VAL A 430 -5.27 25.34 -18.54
CA VAL A 430 -5.77 24.54 -19.66
C VAL A 430 -4.76 23.46 -19.96
N THR A 431 -5.19 22.20 -19.95
CA THR A 431 -4.33 21.03 -20.22
C THR A 431 -4.91 20.21 -21.35
N LEU A 432 -4.12 20.00 -22.41
CA LEU A 432 -4.38 19.06 -23.50
C LEU A 432 -3.71 17.73 -23.20
N THR A 433 -4.38 16.62 -23.52
CA THR A 433 -3.78 15.28 -23.54
C THR A 433 -4.33 14.47 -24.71
N TRP A 434 -3.56 13.49 -25.17
CA TRP A 434 -4.03 12.49 -26.13
C TRP A 434 -3.37 11.13 -25.89
N SER A 435 -4.09 10.07 -26.23
CA SER A 435 -3.53 8.71 -26.30
C SER A 435 -2.82 8.56 -27.64
N ASP A 436 -1.51 8.70 -27.63
CA ASP A 436 -0.65 8.71 -28.81
C ASP A 436 -0.40 7.28 -29.35
N LEU A 437 -0.12 7.16 -30.64
CA LEU A 437 0.33 5.92 -31.30
C LEU A 437 1.58 5.36 -30.62
N GLU A 438 1.70 4.04 -30.45
CA GLU A 438 2.91 3.48 -29.84
C GLU A 438 4.17 3.69 -30.71
N ALA A 439 5.29 4.05 -30.06
CA ALA A 439 6.54 4.29 -30.78
C ALA A 439 7.23 2.98 -31.17
N THR A 440 8.19 3.04 -32.10
CA THR A 440 9.13 1.93 -32.28
C THR A 440 10.04 1.79 -31.06
N GLU A 441 10.42 0.56 -30.70
CA GLU A 441 11.32 0.32 -29.58
C GLU A 441 12.68 0.98 -29.82
N ASN A 442 13.30 1.47 -28.74
CA ASN A 442 14.52 2.28 -28.78
C ASN A 442 14.42 3.56 -29.64
N ALA A 443 13.23 4.03 -30.03
CA ALA A 443 13.09 5.33 -30.70
C ALA A 443 13.71 6.43 -29.84
N ALA A 444 14.51 7.32 -30.44
CA ALA A 444 15.15 8.42 -29.71
C ALA A 444 14.13 9.37 -29.07
N GLN A 445 12.95 9.47 -29.68
CA GLN A 445 11.79 10.21 -29.21
C GLN A 445 10.56 9.30 -29.31
N ALA A 446 9.77 9.24 -28.23
CA ALA A 446 8.59 8.39 -28.21
C ALA A 446 7.40 9.01 -28.95
N LEU A 447 7.25 10.34 -28.94
CA LEU A 447 6.10 11.03 -29.54
C LEU A 447 5.96 10.68 -31.04
N VAL A 448 4.76 10.26 -31.46
CA VAL A 448 4.45 9.87 -32.86
C VAL A 448 3.54 10.91 -33.50
N ASN A 449 2.38 11.15 -32.88
CA ASN A 449 1.50 12.25 -33.24
C ASN A 449 1.76 13.44 -32.31
N ASP A 450 2.07 14.57 -32.91
CA ASP A 450 2.39 15.85 -32.30
C ASP A 450 1.22 16.82 -32.48
N LEU A 451 0.63 17.23 -31.36
CA LEU A 451 -0.45 18.20 -31.29
C LEU A 451 0.04 19.43 -30.53
N ASP A 452 -0.23 20.62 -31.07
CA ASP A 452 0.09 21.89 -30.43
C ASP A 452 -1.16 22.57 -29.87
N ILE A 453 -1.05 23.17 -28.68
CA ILE A 453 -2.00 24.15 -28.14
C ILE A 453 -1.47 25.58 -28.19
N THR A 454 -2.37 26.51 -28.47
CA THR A 454 -2.15 27.93 -28.23
C THR A 454 -3.42 28.54 -27.66
N LEU A 455 -3.30 29.31 -26.59
CA LEU A 455 -4.42 30.09 -26.07
C LEU A 455 -4.30 31.53 -26.57
N VAL A 456 -5.37 32.08 -27.14
CA VAL A 456 -5.39 33.43 -27.72
C VAL A 456 -6.50 34.25 -27.07
N GLN A 457 -6.19 35.44 -26.56
CA GLN A 457 -7.22 36.37 -26.11
C GLN A 457 -7.88 37.03 -27.33
N ALA A 458 -9.20 36.88 -27.49
CA ALA A 458 -9.90 37.30 -28.69
C ALA A 458 -9.86 38.82 -28.94
N ALA A 459 -9.86 39.62 -27.86
CA ALA A 459 -9.91 41.08 -27.96
C ALA A 459 -8.55 41.72 -28.32
N THR A 460 -7.44 41.16 -27.83
CA THR A 460 -6.10 41.75 -27.97
C THR A 460 -5.22 41.01 -28.98
N GLY A 461 -5.58 39.76 -29.30
CA GLY A 461 -4.72 38.85 -30.06
C GLY A 461 -3.51 38.33 -29.27
N GLN A 462 -3.39 38.62 -27.97
CA GLN A 462 -2.31 38.10 -27.13
C GLN A 462 -2.33 36.57 -27.11
N ARG A 463 -1.15 35.94 -27.24
CA ARG A 463 -1.00 34.49 -27.37
C ARG A 463 -0.16 33.93 -26.23
N TRP A 464 -0.57 32.77 -25.72
CA TRP A 464 0.19 31.97 -24.77
C TRP A 464 0.45 30.58 -25.34
N LEU A 465 1.70 30.14 -25.22
CA LEU A 465 2.16 28.79 -25.57
C LEU A 465 2.23 27.91 -24.32
N PRO A 466 2.30 26.58 -24.46
CA PRO A 466 2.44 25.69 -23.32
C PRO A 466 3.80 25.85 -22.62
N TRP A 467 3.88 25.29 -21.42
CA TRP A 467 5.11 25.19 -20.64
C TRP A 467 5.96 24.00 -21.10
N VAL A 468 7.25 24.25 -21.36
CA VAL A 468 8.23 23.25 -21.81
C VAL A 468 9.47 23.28 -20.93
N LEU A 469 9.98 22.11 -20.57
CA LEU A 469 11.22 21.93 -19.81
C LEU A 469 12.44 21.77 -20.72
N SER A 470 13.64 22.03 -20.20
CA SER A 470 14.87 21.66 -20.90
C SER A 470 15.12 20.16 -20.74
N ALA A 471 15.22 19.43 -21.84
CA ALA A 471 15.52 18.00 -21.84
C ALA A 471 17.03 17.68 -21.94
N TYR A 472 17.89 18.70 -22.02
CA TYR A 472 19.34 18.49 -22.20
C TYR A 472 19.92 17.68 -21.01
N PRO A 473 20.72 16.63 -21.24
CA PRO A 473 21.17 15.69 -20.22
C PRO A 473 22.29 16.28 -19.36
N HIS A 474 21.97 17.32 -18.60
CA HIS A 474 22.85 17.94 -17.63
C HIS A 474 22.02 18.50 -16.46
N LEU A 475 22.54 18.39 -15.23
CA LEU A 475 21.76 18.68 -14.03
C LEU A 475 21.27 20.13 -13.96
N ASP A 476 22.08 21.10 -14.39
CA ASP A 476 21.67 22.52 -14.40
C ASP A 476 20.47 22.76 -15.34
N SER A 477 20.45 22.06 -16.46
CA SER A 477 19.49 22.22 -17.54
C SER A 477 18.16 21.63 -17.11
N LEU A 478 18.19 20.44 -16.52
CA LEU A 478 17.02 19.78 -15.92
C LEU A 478 16.47 20.53 -14.68
N ALA A 479 17.28 21.40 -14.08
CA ALA A 479 16.88 22.24 -12.96
C ALA A 479 16.18 23.55 -13.38
N LEU A 480 16.31 23.98 -14.64
CA LEU A 480 15.75 25.25 -15.12
C LEU A 480 14.22 25.29 -14.99
N PRO A 481 13.63 26.47 -14.67
CA PRO A 481 12.20 26.67 -14.72
C PRO A 481 11.61 26.41 -16.12
N ALA A 482 10.34 26.00 -16.16
CA ALA A 482 9.63 25.84 -17.41
C ALA A 482 9.50 27.17 -18.18
N ARG A 483 9.48 27.08 -19.52
CA ARG A 483 9.42 28.23 -20.42
C ARG A 483 8.34 28.05 -21.48
N ARG A 484 7.79 29.16 -21.96
CA ARG A 484 6.73 29.18 -22.99
C ARG A 484 7.31 28.86 -24.37
N ARG A 485 7.01 27.69 -24.91
CA ARG A 485 7.42 27.24 -26.26
C ARG A 485 6.40 26.21 -26.78
N PRO A 486 6.36 25.94 -28.10
CA PRO A 486 5.69 24.74 -28.60
C PRO A 486 6.33 23.48 -27.99
N ASP A 487 5.54 22.49 -27.60
CA ASP A 487 6.02 21.24 -27.00
C ASP A 487 5.96 20.10 -28.02
N HIS A 488 7.12 19.78 -28.60
CA HIS A 488 7.23 18.68 -29.55
C HIS A 488 7.75 17.39 -28.90
N LEU A 489 7.60 17.21 -27.58
CA LEU A 489 8.03 16.00 -26.86
C LEU A 489 6.89 15.31 -26.13
N ASN A 490 6.04 16.06 -25.44
CA ASN A 490 5.02 15.51 -24.56
C ASN A 490 3.69 15.27 -25.28
N ASN A 491 2.99 14.18 -24.96
CA ASN A 491 1.58 13.98 -25.33
C ASN A 491 0.59 14.67 -24.36
N THR A 492 1.11 15.63 -23.60
CA THR A 492 0.40 16.47 -22.66
C THR A 492 0.99 17.87 -22.74
N GLU A 493 0.15 18.88 -22.95
CA GLU A 493 0.57 20.28 -22.97
C GLU A 493 -0.28 21.09 -22.00
N GLN A 494 0.34 21.99 -21.22
CA GLN A 494 -0.38 22.84 -20.26
C GLN A 494 -0.05 24.32 -20.44
N ILE A 495 -1.09 25.14 -20.44
CA ILE A 495 -1.04 26.59 -20.37
C ILE A 495 -1.65 27.04 -19.05
N THR A 496 -0.89 27.79 -18.26
CA THR A 496 -1.46 28.58 -17.14
C THR A 496 -1.45 30.07 -17.48
N ILE A 497 -2.29 30.90 -16.87
CA ILE A 497 -2.19 32.37 -16.96
C ILE A 497 -2.52 32.94 -15.58
N GLU A 498 -1.60 33.67 -14.97
CA GLU A 498 -1.86 34.41 -13.74
C GLU A 498 -2.59 35.72 -14.05
N THR A 499 -3.55 36.09 -13.20
CA THR A 499 -4.34 37.33 -13.28
C THR A 499 -4.86 37.63 -14.69
N PRO A 500 -5.56 36.67 -15.35
CA PRO A 500 -6.06 36.87 -16.70
C PRO A 500 -7.08 38.01 -16.75
N THR A 501 -7.09 38.75 -17.85
CA THR A 501 -8.15 39.75 -18.06
C THR A 501 -9.46 39.03 -18.36
N PRO A 502 -10.61 39.49 -17.83
CA PRO A 502 -11.89 38.85 -18.11
C PRO A 502 -12.26 38.97 -19.59
N GLY A 503 -12.92 37.96 -20.14
CA GLY A 503 -13.41 38.00 -21.52
C GLY A 503 -13.21 36.70 -22.30
N LEU A 504 -13.35 36.79 -23.61
CA LEU A 504 -13.29 35.65 -24.52
C LEU A 504 -11.84 35.29 -24.87
N TYR A 505 -11.51 34.02 -24.66
CA TYR A 505 -10.29 33.38 -25.10
C TYR A 505 -10.63 32.25 -26.08
N GLN A 506 -9.70 31.98 -26.98
CA GLN A 506 -9.79 30.93 -27.97
C GLN A 506 -8.60 30.00 -27.81
N LEU A 507 -8.86 28.78 -27.32
CA LEU A 507 -7.89 27.70 -27.35
C LEU A 507 -7.87 27.11 -28.76
N ARG A 508 -6.68 27.01 -29.34
CA ARG A 508 -6.43 26.39 -30.63
C ARG A 508 -5.71 25.08 -30.39
N VAL A 509 -6.23 23.99 -30.92
CA VAL A 509 -5.60 22.66 -30.90
C VAL A 509 -5.27 22.30 -32.34
N ARG A 510 -4.00 22.09 -32.66
CA ARG A 510 -3.54 21.85 -34.04
C ARG A 510 -2.86 20.50 -34.15
N GLY A 511 -3.17 19.74 -35.21
CA GLY A 511 -2.36 18.58 -35.61
C GLY A 511 -1.07 19.02 -36.28
N TYR A 512 0.01 19.22 -35.52
CA TYR A 512 1.30 19.66 -36.06
C TYR A 512 1.91 18.58 -36.96
N GLN A 513 2.01 17.37 -36.42
CA GLN A 513 2.45 16.18 -37.14
C GLN A 513 1.60 14.98 -36.73
N VAL A 514 0.71 14.51 -37.59
CA VAL A 514 -0.20 13.39 -37.36
C VAL A 514 0.00 12.40 -38.51
N GLN A 515 0.53 11.21 -38.21
CA GLN A 515 0.97 10.27 -39.25
C GLN A 515 -0.20 9.59 -39.97
N GLN A 516 -1.23 9.20 -39.23
CA GLN A 516 -2.39 8.45 -39.73
C GLN A 516 -3.63 8.78 -38.90
N ASP A 517 -4.78 8.87 -39.56
CA ASP A 517 -6.10 9.23 -39.03
C ASP A 517 -6.12 10.56 -38.22
N PRO A 518 -7.29 11.20 -38.03
CA PRO A 518 -7.39 12.28 -37.07
C PRO A 518 -7.08 11.78 -35.65
N GLN A 519 -6.15 12.42 -34.95
CA GLN A 519 -5.80 12.07 -33.57
C GLN A 519 -6.89 12.61 -32.61
N PRO A 520 -7.57 11.74 -31.84
CA PRO A 520 -8.46 12.19 -30.78
C PRO A 520 -7.69 12.83 -29.64
N PHE A 521 -8.27 13.87 -29.05
CA PHE A 521 -7.69 14.58 -27.91
C PHE A 521 -8.73 14.93 -26.86
N SER A 522 -8.24 15.26 -25.65
CA SER A 522 -9.06 15.76 -24.55
C SER A 522 -8.41 16.98 -23.91
N VAL A 523 -9.22 17.98 -23.61
CA VAL A 523 -8.83 19.22 -22.93
C VAL A 523 -9.62 19.34 -21.64
N ALA A 524 -8.96 19.68 -20.54
CA ALA A 524 -9.59 20.17 -19.31
C ALA A 524 -9.16 21.61 -19.05
N TYR A 525 -10.02 22.41 -18.42
CA TYR A 525 -9.70 23.79 -18.08
C TYR A 525 -10.29 24.22 -16.73
N GLU A 526 -9.65 25.19 -16.08
CA GLU A 526 -10.09 25.73 -14.80
C GLU A 526 -9.93 27.25 -14.73
N PHE A 527 -10.84 27.88 -13.99
CA PHE A 527 -10.80 29.28 -13.59
C PHE A 527 -10.67 29.33 -12.08
N GLU A 528 -9.44 29.41 -11.60
CA GLU A 528 -9.13 29.38 -10.19
C GLU A 528 -9.35 30.77 -9.57
N GLN A 529 -10.19 30.83 -8.53
CA GLN A 529 -10.47 32.06 -7.79
C GLN A 529 -10.93 31.78 -6.35
N GLY A 530 -10.57 32.68 -5.45
CA GLY A 530 -11.13 32.75 -4.10
C GLY A 530 -10.54 31.76 -3.10
N PHE A 531 -11.29 31.54 -2.02
CA PHE A 531 -10.91 30.69 -0.90
C PHE A 531 -11.90 29.54 -0.74
N GLN A 532 -11.40 28.35 -0.44
CA GLN A 532 -12.25 27.19 -0.18
C GLN A 532 -11.67 26.30 0.92
N TRP A 533 -12.46 26.01 1.96
CA TRP A 533 -12.09 25.01 2.96
C TRP A 533 -12.06 23.60 2.36
N THR A 534 -10.99 22.86 2.64
CA THR A 534 -10.82 21.45 2.23
C THR A 534 -10.66 20.51 3.42
N HIS A 535 -10.18 21.01 4.57
CA HIS A 535 -10.20 20.29 5.84
C HIS A 535 -10.26 21.28 7.03
N PRO A 536 -11.18 21.12 7.99
CA PRO A 536 -12.06 19.98 8.21
C PRO A 536 -13.30 19.99 7.32
N THR A 537 -13.96 18.83 7.22
CA THR A 537 -15.25 18.67 6.51
C THR A 537 -16.21 17.86 7.37
N GLN A 538 -17.48 17.80 6.98
CA GLN A 538 -18.46 16.93 7.65
C GLN A 538 -18.21 15.42 7.44
N ALA A 539 -17.33 15.02 6.50
CA ALA A 539 -17.12 13.61 6.17
C ALA A 539 -16.28 12.85 7.21
N ARG A 540 -15.49 13.55 8.04
CA ARG A 540 -14.62 12.93 9.05
C ARG A 540 -14.50 13.79 10.30
N ASN A 541 -14.42 13.13 11.45
CA ASN A 541 -14.19 13.79 12.73
C ASN A 541 -12.73 14.26 12.85
N LEU A 542 -12.52 15.36 13.57
CA LEU A 542 -11.22 15.68 14.15
C LEU A 542 -11.08 14.99 15.51
N ARG A 543 -9.86 14.50 15.79
CA ARG A 543 -9.51 13.91 17.07
C ARG A 543 -9.38 15.01 18.14
N ALA A 544 -10.04 14.83 19.28
CA ALA A 544 -9.96 15.77 20.39
C ALA A 544 -8.58 15.72 21.05
N ALA A 545 -8.02 16.89 21.41
CA ALA A 545 -6.70 17.02 22.03
C ALA A 545 -5.50 16.52 21.18
N GLU A 546 -5.72 16.21 19.91
CA GLU A 546 -4.67 15.78 18.98
C GLU A 546 -4.42 16.85 17.91
N ALA A 547 -3.17 16.97 17.50
CA ALA A 547 -2.78 17.89 16.44
C ALA A 547 -3.31 17.38 15.09
N THR A 548 -4.02 18.24 14.38
CA THR A 548 -4.56 17.98 13.05
C THR A 548 -4.32 19.17 12.14
N ARG A 549 -4.10 18.91 10.86
CA ARG A 549 -3.79 19.97 9.89
C ARG A 549 -5.09 20.50 9.29
N LEU A 550 -5.41 21.76 9.54
CA LEU A 550 -6.43 22.47 8.78
C LEU A 550 -5.89 22.74 7.38
N ARG A 551 -6.75 22.65 6.36
CA ARG A 551 -6.39 22.83 4.94
C ARG A 551 -7.44 23.64 4.19
N TRP A 552 -6.99 24.45 3.25
CA TRP A 552 -7.84 25.24 2.37
C TRP A 552 -7.14 25.50 1.04
N HIS A 553 -7.89 25.70 -0.02
CA HIS A 553 -7.36 26.27 -1.26
C HIS A 553 -7.45 27.78 -1.22
N TRP A 554 -6.37 28.42 -1.67
CA TRP A 554 -6.31 29.86 -1.88
C TRP A 554 -5.85 30.15 -3.29
N ARG A 555 -6.74 30.77 -4.07
CA ARG A 555 -6.55 31.13 -5.47
C ARG A 555 -6.69 32.64 -5.61
N GLY A 556 -5.80 33.36 -4.95
CA GLY A 556 -5.76 34.81 -4.89
C GLY A 556 -4.35 35.32 -4.59
N PRO A 557 -4.14 36.64 -4.56
CA PRO A 557 -2.84 37.22 -4.23
C PRO A 557 -2.41 36.85 -2.81
N ALA A 558 -1.12 36.99 -2.50
CA ALA A 558 -0.62 36.80 -1.14
C ALA A 558 -1.44 37.61 -0.12
N ALA A 559 -1.91 36.94 0.93
CA ALA A 559 -2.82 37.52 1.92
C ALA A 559 -2.55 36.95 3.30
N ALA A 560 -2.68 37.79 4.33
CA ALA A 560 -2.70 37.36 5.72
C ALA A 560 -4.15 37.14 6.18
N GLY A 561 -4.35 36.13 7.02
CA GLY A 561 -5.64 35.80 7.60
C GLY A 561 -5.57 35.47 9.08
N ARG A 562 -6.69 35.63 9.79
CA ARG A 562 -6.85 35.21 11.20
C ARG A 562 -7.72 33.96 11.25
N LEU A 563 -7.20 32.90 11.88
CA LEU A 563 -7.90 31.63 12.08
C LEU A 563 -8.59 31.60 13.43
N GLU A 564 -9.85 31.17 13.44
CA GLU A 564 -10.67 31.09 14.65
C GLU A 564 -11.57 29.85 14.63
N TYR A 565 -12.01 29.38 15.81
CA TYR A 565 -12.97 28.29 15.95
C TYR A 565 -14.09 28.62 16.94
N LYS A 566 -15.21 27.93 16.83
CA LYS A 566 -16.28 27.93 17.84
C LYS A 566 -16.95 26.57 17.92
N ALA A 567 -17.51 26.24 19.08
CA ALA A 567 -18.50 25.17 19.18
C ALA A 567 -19.84 25.66 18.60
N VAL A 568 -20.57 24.79 17.90
CA VAL A 568 -21.87 25.15 17.32
C VAL A 568 -22.85 25.54 18.42
N GLY A 569 -23.53 26.68 18.24
CA GLY A 569 -24.44 27.28 19.21
C GLY A 569 -23.79 28.27 20.19
N GLN A 570 -22.47 28.46 20.14
CA GLN A 570 -21.78 29.52 20.86
C GLN A 570 -21.66 30.77 19.97
N ALA A 571 -21.80 31.97 20.56
CA ALA A 571 -21.68 33.24 19.84
C ALA A 571 -20.22 33.69 19.64
N THR A 572 -19.34 33.33 20.57
CA THR A 572 -17.95 33.82 20.61
C THR A 572 -17.01 32.88 19.84
N TRP A 573 -16.23 33.47 18.93
CA TRP A 573 -15.12 32.81 18.25
C TRP A 573 -13.84 32.89 19.10
N LYS A 574 -13.10 31.79 19.17
CA LYS A 574 -11.80 31.68 19.84
C LYS A 574 -10.69 31.70 18.79
N THR A 575 -9.62 32.45 19.03
CA THR A 575 -8.47 32.52 18.12
C THR A 575 -7.70 31.20 18.12
N ILE A 576 -7.46 30.65 16.93
CA ILE A 576 -6.45 29.61 16.68
C ILE A 576 -5.11 30.29 16.42
N ALA A 577 -5.09 31.22 15.46
CA ALA A 577 -3.90 31.97 15.07
C ALA A 577 -4.29 33.41 14.69
N ALA A 578 -3.55 34.39 15.22
CA ALA A 578 -3.84 35.80 15.01
C ALA A 578 -3.49 36.29 13.60
N SER A 579 -2.48 35.68 12.97
CA SER A 579 -2.04 35.93 11.60
C SER A 579 -1.46 34.63 11.01
N VAL A 580 -1.88 34.30 9.80
CA VAL A 580 -1.47 33.13 9.01
C VAL A 580 -1.33 33.57 7.56
N ASP A 581 -0.27 33.10 6.90
CA ASP A 581 -0.17 33.22 5.44
C ASP A 581 -1.20 32.31 4.79
N VAL A 582 -2.20 32.91 4.13
CA VAL A 582 -3.28 32.18 3.47
C VAL A 582 -2.72 31.39 2.26
N ALA A 583 -1.60 31.80 1.68
CA ALA A 583 -0.94 31.07 0.59
C ALA A 583 -0.27 29.77 1.06
N ALA A 584 -0.02 29.60 2.37
CA ALA A 584 0.49 28.34 2.91
C ALA A 584 -0.52 27.19 2.82
N GLN A 585 -1.82 27.49 2.63
CA GLN A 585 -2.91 26.52 2.41
C GLN A 585 -3.12 25.49 3.54
N ASN A 586 -2.36 25.56 4.63
CA ASN A 586 -2.48 24.65 5.74
C ASN A 586 -2.04 25.26 7.08
N TYR A 587 -2.56 24.74 8.18
CA TYR A 587 -2.16 25.14 9.54
C TYR A 587 -2.32 23.97 10.52
N LEU A 588 -1.30 23.69 11.34
CA LEU A 588 -1.38 22.63 12.35
C LEU A 588 -2.09 23.15 13.61
N TRP A 589 -3.19 22.51 14.00
CA TRP A 589 -4.02 22.91 15.13
C TRP A 589 -4.36 21.73 16.04
N THR A 590 -4.23 21.91 17.35
CA THR A 590 -4.73 20.95 18.35
C THR A 590 -6.14 21.34 18.77
N ALA A 591 -7.12 20.52 18.40
CA ALA A 591 -8.51 20.73 18.77
C ALA A 591 -8.70 20.64 20.29
N PRO A 592 -9.64 21.39 20.90
CA PRO A 592 -9.91 21.31 22.33
C PRO A 592 -10.32 19.89 22.75
N ASP A 593 -9.97 19.50 23.98
CA ASP A 593 -10.34 18.21 24.57
C ASP A 593 -11.82 18.15 24.97
N THR A 594 -12.69 18.26 23.97
CA THR A 594 -14.15 18.29 24.15
C THR A 594 -14.82 17.54 23.02
N THR A 595 -15.95 16.89 23.32
CA THR A 595 -16.79 16.28 22.28
C THR A 595 -17.91 17.22 21.90
N ALA A 596 -17.81 17.84 20.72
CA ALA A 596 -18.81 18.79 20.24
C ALA A 596 -18.75 18.98 18.71
N PRO A 597 -19.88 19.33 18.07
CA PRO A 597 -19.85 19.92 16.75
C PRO A 597 -19.19 21.30 16.78
N MET A 598 -18.28 21.57 15.85
CA MET A 598 -17.49 22.81 15.76
C MET A 598 -17.47 23.36 14.34
N GLN A 599 -17.05 24.62 14.22
CA GLN A 599 -16.71 25.29 12.97
C GLN A 599 -15.39 26.03 13.15
N VAL A 600 -14.63 26.14 12.06
CA VAL A 600 -13.50 27.07 11.93
C VAL A 600 -13.85 28.17 10.96
N ARG A 601 -13.16 29.31 11.04
CA ARG A 601 -13.25 30.36 10.02
C ARG A 601 -11.91 31.01 9.74
N MET A 602 -11.78 31.48 8.52
CA MET A 602 -10.67 32.29 8.06
C MET A 602 -11.18 33.72 7.88
N ARG A 603 -10.59 34.67 8.60
CA ARG A 603 -10.88 36.11 8.42
C ARG A 603 -9.77 36.75 7.61
N THR A 604 -10.11 37.35 6.49
CA THR A 604 -9.17 38.01 5.57
C THR A 604 -9.73 39.37 5.16
N GLY A 605 -8.96 40.13 4.37
CA GLY A 605 -9.45 41.38 3.77
C GLY A 605 -10.67 41.18 2.84
N ILE A 606 -10.91 39.97 2.33
CA ILE A 606 -12.07 39.65 1.48
C ILE A 606 -13.32 39.23 2.28
N GLY A 607 -13.21 39.02 3.60
CA GLY A 607 -14.33 38.68 4.47
C GLY A 607 -14.05 37.56 5.48
N ASN A 608 -15.12 37.10 6.13
CA ASN A 608 -15.10 35.98 7.06
C ASN A 608 -15.63 34.72 6.36
N ILE A 609 -14.81 33.69 6.22
CA ILE A 609 -15.14 32.47 5.48
C ILE A 609 -15.19 31.30 6.45
N GLU A 610 -16.39 30.83 6.75
CA GLU A 610 -16.63 29.73 7.70
C GLU A 610 -16.52 28.37 7.01
N SER A 611 -16.06 27.35 7.74
CA SER A 611 -16.11 25.96 7.31
C SER A 611 -17.50 25.37 7.49
N ASP A 612 -17.71 24.19 6.90
CA ASP A 612 -18.78 23.29 7.32
C ASP A 612 -18.70 23.00 8.82
N THR A 613 -19.81 22.54 9.38
CA THR A 613 -19.81 21.96 10.73
C THR A 613 -19.15 20.59 10.69
N PHE A 614 -18.12 20.38 11.51
CA PHE A 614 -17.44 19.11 11.71
C PHE A 614 -17.52 18.67 13.18
N PHE A 615 -17.20 17.42 13.46
CA PHE A 615 -17.17 16.89 14.83
C PHE A 615 -15.76 16.86 15.39
N VAL A 616 -15.59 17.32 16.63
CA VAL A 616 -14.41 17.01 17.45
C VAL A 616 -14.82 15.93 18.44
N ALA A 617 -14.14 14.79 18.42
CA ALA A 617 -14.41 13.68 19.35
C ALA A 617 -13.20 12.73 19.45
N ARG A 618 -13.06 12.03 20.58
CA ARG A 618 -12.18 10.88 20.67
C ARG A 618 -12.82 9.66 19.98
N PRO A 619 -12.05 8.74 19.37
CA PRO A 619 -12.62 7.53 18.79
C PRO A 619 -13.39 6.73 19.84
N LEU A 620 -14.64 6.36 19.52
CA LEU A 620 -15.45 5.51 20.38
C LEU A 620 -14.97 4.07 20.21
N THR A 621 -14.50 3.46 21.29
CA THR A 621 -14.07 2.04 21.27
C THR A 621 -15.26 1.16 21.64
N LEU A 622 -15.56 0.18 20.79
CA LEU A 622 -16.48 -0.91 21.10
C LEU A 622 -15.70 -2.00 21.85
N GLU A 623 -16.12 -2.30 23.06
CA GLU A 623 -15.59 -3.40 23.85
C GLU A 623 -16.53 -4.60 23.71
N VAL A 624 -15.97 -5.78 23.45
CA VAL A 624 -16.68 -7.04 23.61
C VAL A 624 -16.41 -7.45 25.05
N ALA A 625 -17.41 -7.42 25.93
CA ALA A 625 -17.25 -7.74 27.35
C ALA A 625 -17.05 -9.25 27.54
N TYR A 626 -17.92 -10.07 26.94
CA TYR A 626 -17.79 -11.52 26.82
C TYR A 626 -18.50 -12.03 25.58
N ALA A 627 -18.09 -13.21 25.11
CA ALA A 627 -18.73 -13.97 24.05
C ALA A 627 -18.99 -15.40 24.54
N CYS A 628 -20.20 -15.68 25.02
CA CYS A 628 -20.66 -17.02 25.39
C CYS A 628 -21.41 -17.66 24.21
N THR A 629 -21.69 -18.97 24.30
CA THR A 629 -22.37 -19.74 23.23
C THR A 629 -23.80 -19.29 22.94
N ASP A 630 -24.46 -18.70 23.93
CA ASP A 630 -25.87 -18.30 23.97
C ASP A 630 -26.06 -16.80 23.82
N GLU A 631 -25.14 -16.00 24.36
CA GLU A 631 -25.17 -14.54 24.32
C GLU A 631 -23.77 -13.90 24.28
N THR A 632 -23.70 -12.72 23.66
CA THR A 632 -22.51 -11.87 23.62
C THR A 632 -22.87 -10.49 24.16
N LEU A 633 -22.10 -9.98 25.11
CA LEU A 633 -22.28 -8.62 25.63
C LEU A 633 -21.26 -7.68 24.98
N LEU A 634 -21.76 -6.62 24.37
CA LEU A 634 -20.94 -5.51 23.89
C LEU A 634 -21.22 -4.25 24.73
N ASN A 635 -20.20 -3.44 24.97
CA ASN A 635 -20.31 -2.19 25.71
C ASN A 635 -19.36 -1.12 25.15
N TRP A 636 -19.62 0.14 25.49
CA TRP A 636 -18.76 1.26 25.17
C TRP A 636 -18.89 2.34 26.25
N ARG A 637 -17.98 3.32 26.22
CA ARG A 637 -18.05 4.44 27.18
C ARG A 637 -19.11 5.44 26.79
N ARG A 638 -19.78 6.03 27.78
CA ARG A 638 -20.70 7.15 27.54
C ARG A 638 -19.94 8.34 26.96
N VAL A 639 -20.52 8.94 25.93
CA VAL A 639 -19.97 10.09 25.21
C VAL A 639 -20.76 11.31 25.67
N PRO A 640 -20.11 12.33 26.26
CA PRO A 640 -20.80 13.53 26.72
C PRO A 640 -21.66 14.17 25.61
N GLY A 641 -22.93 14.42 25.89
CA GLY A 641 -23.88 15.01 24.93
C GLY A 641 -24.47 14.04 23.90
N ALA A 642 -24.07 12.75 23.89
CA ALA A 642 -24.74 11.74 23.07
C ALA A 642 -26.13 11.42 23.64
N THR A 643 -27.13 11.43 22.75
CA THR A 643 -28.52 11.08 23.08
C THR A 643 -28.82 9.62 22.76
N HIS A 644 -28.18 9.09 21.72
CA HIS A 644 -28.31 7.73 21.24
C HIS A 644 -26.97 7.22 20.70
N TYR A 645 -26.91 5.93 20.42
CA TYR A 645 -25.81 5.20 19.78
C TYR A 645 -26.36 4.34 18.66
N GLN A 646 -25.82 4.51 17.46
CA GLN A 646 -26.08 3.63 16.34
C GLN A 646 -25.06 2.49 16.36
N VAL A 647 -25.55 1.27 16.62
CA VAL A 647 -24.78 0.04 16.43
C VAL A 647 -24.94 -0.40 14.98
N TYR A 648 -23.84 -0.82 14.37
CA TYR A 648 -23.76 -1.36 13.02
C TYR A 648 -23.33 -2.81 13.08
N ALA A 649 -23.78 -3.62 12.12
CA ALA A 649 -23.31 -4.98 11.90
C ALA A 649 -22.79 -5.12 10.46
N LEU A 650 -21.79 -5.96 10.24
CA LEU A 650 -21.25 -6.18 8.90
C LEU A 650 -22.21 -7.02 8.05
N GLY A 651 -22.84 -6.37 7.07
CA GLY A 651 -23.72 -6.99 6.09
C GLY A 651 -22.96 -7.71 4.97
N ALA A 652 -23.53 -7.71 3.77
CA ALA A 652 -22.94 -8.43 2.63
C ALA A 652 -21.62 -7.82 2.14
N THR A 653 -21.55 -6.48 2.09
CA THR A 653 -20.38 -5.74 1.59
C THR A 653 -19.90 -4.63 2.52
N HIS A 654 -20.80 -4.07 3.34
CA HIS A 654 -20.54 -2.92 4.19
C HIS A 654 -21.18 -3.09 5.57
N LEU A 655 -20.75 -2.26 6.53
CA LEU A 655 -21.46 -2.07 7.78
C LEU A 655 -22.85 -1.44 7.52
N GLU A 656 -23.89 -2.07 8.07
CA GLU A 656 -25.28 -1.66 7.94
C GLU A 656 -25.84 -1.29 9.32
N PRO A 657 -26.75 -0.29 9.43
CA PRO A 657 -27.41 0.04 10.69
C PRO A 657 -28.11 -1.19 11.28
N PHE A 658 -27.76 -1.57 12.51
CA PHE A 658 -28.29 -2.74 13.19
C PHE A 658 -29.30 -2.36 14.28
N ARG A 659 -28.91 -1.53 15.24
CA ARG A 659 -29.78 -1.11 16.36
C ARG A 659 -29.45 0.29 16.84
N LEU A 660 -30.48 1.07 17.15
CA LEU A 660 -30.36 2.38 17.79
C LEU A 660 -30.65 2.24 19.29
N LEU A 661 -29.77 2.76 20.14
CA LEU A 661 -29.84 2.59 21.60
C LEU A 661 -29.65 3.91 22.33
N THR A 662 -30.26 4.07 23.50
CA THR A 662 -29.95 5.14 24.45
C THR A 662 -28.91 4.72 25.49
N ASP A 663 -28.75 3.41 25.69
CA ASP A 663 -27.79 2.82 26.62
C ASP A 663 -26.40 2.64 25.96
N THR A 664 -25.41 2.28 26.77
CA THR A 664 -24.02 2.06 26.37
C THR A 664 -23.61 0.59 26.35
N ALA A 665 -24.59 -0.32 26.35
CA ALA A 665 -24.39 -1.74 26.27
C ALA A 665 -25.51 -2.42 25.45
N ILE A 666 -25.19 -3.58 24.87
CA ILE A 666 -26.13 -4.41 24.12
C ILE A 666 -25.81 -5.89 24.32
N LEU A 667 -26.84 -6.68 24.64
CA LEU A 667 -26.79 -8.13 24.58
C LEU A 667 -27.20 -8.58 23.17
N LEU A 668 -26.34 -9.35 22.53
CA LEU A 668 -26.60 -10.02 21.27
C LEU A 668 -26.99 -11.47 21.55
N THR A 669 -28.03 -11.94 20.88
CA THR A 669 -28.33 -13.38 20.81
C THR A 669 -27.24 -14.11 20.03
N ALA A 670 -27.12 -15.43 20.24
CA ALA A 670 -26.24 -16.28 19.44
C ALA A 670 -26.50 -16.16 17.92
N SER A 671 -27.73 -15.83 17.50
CA SER A 671 -28.07 -15.63 16.09
C SER A 671 -27.51 -14.30 15.54
N GLU A 672 -27.60 -13.22 16.32
CA GLU A 672 -27.12 -11.89 15.94
C GLU A 672 -25.58 -11.85 15.92
N ALA A 673 -24.93 -12.51 16.90
CA ALA A 673 -23.48 -12.61 16.96
C ALA A 673 -22.84 -13.27 15.72
N ARG A 674 -23.62 -14.00 14.89
CA ARG A 674 -23.17 -14.57 13.60
C ARG A 674 -22.82 -13.50 12.56
N ALA A 675 -23.24 -12.25 12.74
CA ALA A 675 -22.75 -11.14 11.92
C ALA A 675 -21.24 -10.88 12.13
N ARG A 676 -20.66 -11.40 13.22
CA ARG A 676 -19.24 -11.36 13.64
C ARG A 676 -18.66 -9.98 13.91
N TYR A 677 -18.92 -8.98 13.07
CA TYR A 677 -18.28 -7.67 13.17
C TYR A 677 -19.33 -6.61 13.45
N PHE A 678 -19.08 -5.81 14.50
CA PHE A 678 -19.98 -4.76 14.95
C PHE A 678 -19.20 -3.47 15.17
N ALA A 679 -19.81 -2.32 14.91
CA ALA A 679 -19.25 -1.01 15.23
C ALA A 679 -20.30 -0.15 15.93
N VAL A 680 -19.88 0.92 16.60
CA VAL A 680 -20.78 1.86 17.24
C VAL A 680 -20.40 3.30 16.92
N ALA A 681 -21.39 4.15 16.70
CA ALA A 681 -21.24 5.59 16.54
C ALA A 681 -22.16 6.36 17.50
N PRO A 682 -21.69 7.42 18.16
CA PRO A 682 -22.55 8.26 18.99
C PRO A 682 -23.42 9.18 18.13
N ILE A 683 -24.62 9.51 18.61
CA ILE A 683 -25.50 10.53 18.02
C ILE A 683 -25.60 11.72 18.95
N ILE A 684 -25.03 12.86 18.52
CA ILE A 684 -24.95 14.10 19.30
C ILE A 684 -25.71 15.18 18.54
N ARG A 685 -26.73 15.77 19.17
CA ARG A 685 -27.61 16.79 18.57
C ARG A 685 -28.15 16.36 17.19
N GLY A 686 -28.60 15.11 17.07
CA GLY A 686 -29.20 14.56 15.85
C GLY A 686 -28.22 14.21 14.72
N LYS A 687 -26.91 14.43 14.89
CA LYS A 687 -25.91 14.01 13.90
C LYS A 687 -25.11 12.80 14.41
N ILE A 688 -24.88 11.86 13.49
CA ILE A 688 -24.07 10.65 13.73
C ILE A 688 -22.59 11.06 13.69
N GLY A 689 -21.83 10.73 14.74
CA GLY A 689 -20.36 10.88 14.75
C GLY A 689 -19.66 9.75 14.01
N GLU A 690 -18.35 9.87 13.81
CA GLU A 690 -17.53 8.75 13.31
C GLU A 690 -17.70 7.49 14.19
N ARG A 691 -17.83 6.34 13.53
CA ARG A 691 -17.90 5.03 14.18
C ARG A 691 -16.54 4.59 14.72
N GLY A 692 -16.54 3.69 15.70
CA GLY A 692 -15.35 2.97 16.15
C GLY A 692 -14.86 1.90 15.16
N SER A 693 -13.78 1.22 15.54
CA SER A 693 -13.34 -0.03 14.89
C SER A 693 -14.35 -1.15 15.08
N SER A 694 -14.29 -2.16 14.20
CA SER A 694 -15.19 -3.30 14.21
C SER A 694 -14.50 -4.58 14.70
N PRO A 695 -14.52 -4.89 16.01
CA PRO A 695 -13.97 -6.14 16.51
C PRO A 695 -14.76 -7.35 15.99
N ASN A 696 -14.06 -8.48 15.80
CA ASN A 696 -14.70 -9.78 15.59
C ASN A 696 -15.23 -10.32 16.92
N VAL A 697 -16.52 -10.16 17.20
CA VAL A 697 -17.14 -10.55 18.47
C VAL A 697 -17.14 -12.07 18.73
N THR A 698 -16.73 -12.87 17.75
CA THR A 698 -16.59 -14.33 17.85
C THR A 698 -15.16 -14.80 18.12
N ASP A 699 -14.21 -13.88 18.32
CA ASP A 699 -12.84 -14.21 18.68
C ASP A 699 -12.78 -14.94 20.03
N ALA A 700 -12.08 -16.07 20.07
CA ALA A 700 -11.97 -16.92 21.25
C ALA A 700 -11.29 -16.21 22.43
N THR A 701 -10.47 -15.18 22.19
CA THR A 701 -9.80 -14.38 23.22
C THR A 701 -10.79 -13.57 24.08
N TYR A 702 -12.03 -13.37 23.62
CA TYR A 702 -13.06 -12.73 24.43
C TYR A 702 -13.56 -13.64 25.56
N GLY A 703 -13.63 -14.95 25.30
CA GLY A 703 -14.09 -15.95 26.26
C GLY A 703 -15.51 -15.71 26.80
N CYS A 704 -16.00 -16.66 27.60
CA CYS A 704 -17.23 -16.46 28.37
C CYS A 704 -16.84 -15.94 29.77
N TYR A 705 -16.88 -14.62 29.95
CA TYR A 705 -16.46 -13.86 31.14
C TYR A 705 -14.96 -13.90 31.49
N ILE A 706 -14.33 -15.08 31.45
CA ILE A 706 -12.94 -15.30 31.85
C ILE A 706 -12.03 -15.04 30.65
N ARG A 707 -11.12 -14.06 30.77
CA ARG A 707 -10.12 -13.73 29.73
C ARG A 707 -8.84 -14.52 29.89
N SER A 708 -8.36 -14.59 31.12
CA SER A 708 -7.17 -15.32 31.47
C SER A 708 -7.23 -15.71 32.93
N PHE A 709 -6.64 -16.86 33.23
CA PHE A 709 -6.39 -17.34 34.57
C PHE A 709 -5.01 -17.98 34.52
N LEU A 710 -4.01 -17.31 35.09
CA LEU A 710 -2.62 -17.73 34.98
C LEU A 710 -1.97 -17.72 36.36
N SER A 711 -1.13 -18.72 36.63
CA SER A 711 -0.29 -18.69 37.83
C SER A 711 0.67 -17.49 37.79
N ARG A 712 0.77 -16.71 38.87
CA ARG A 712 1.75 -15.60 38.96
C ARG A 712 3.18 -16.14 39.02
N GLN A 713 3.35 -17.32 39.62
CA GLN A 713 4.60 -18.04 39.73
C GLN A 713 4.31 -19.54 39.75
N VAL A 714 4.92 -20.28 38.82
CA VAL A 714 4.74 -21.74 38.73
C VAL A 714 5.23 -22.44 40.02
N VAL A 715 6.25 -21.87 40.67
CA VAL A 715 6.82 -22.37 41.92
C VAL A 715 7.00 -21.19 42.88
N ALA A 716 6.43 -21.28 44.08
CA ALA A 716 6.53 -20.23 45.08
C ALA A 716 6.25 -20.73 46.50
N ASP A 717 6.62 -19.91 47.49
CA ASP A 717 6.24 -20.03 48.90
C ASP A 717 4.83 -19.49 49.18
N THR A 718 4.12 -19.04 48.14
CA THR A 718 2.72 -18.62 48.15
C THR A 718 2.10 -18.97 46.81
N VAL A 719 0.93 -19.63 46.80
CA VAL A 719 0.26 -20.00 45.55
C VAL A 719 -0.72 -18.91 45.16
N GLN A 720 -0.38 -18.16 44.10
CA GLN A 720 -1.18 -17.04 43.61
C GLN A 720 -1.47 -17.16 42.12
N PHE A 721 -2.70 -16.80 41.75
CA PHE A 721 -3.17 -16.75 40.38
C PHE A 721 -3.67 -15.35 40.04
N GLN A 722 -3.39 -14.91 38.82
CA GLN A 722 -3.99 -13.72 38.24
C GLN A 722 -5.20 -14.14 37.41
N LEU A 723 -6.39 -13.74 37.86
CA LEU A 723 -7.63 -13.87 37.10
C LEU A 723 -7.95 -12.52 36.45
N VAL A 724 -8.25 -12.54 35.16
CA VAL A 724 -8.77 -11.38 34.42
C VAL A 724 -10.15 -11.72 33.89
N LEU A 725 -11.13 -10.92 34.26
CA LEU A 725 -12.49 -11.00 33.74
C LEU A 725 -12.71 -9.90 32.69
N GLY A 726 -13.47 -10.22 31.64
CA GLY A 726 -13.87 -9.24 30.63
C GLY A 726 -14.94 -8.27 31.13
N THR A 727 -15.72 -8.67 32.14
CA THR A 727 -16.72 -7.84 32.81
C THR A 727 -17.09 -8.40 34.18
N THR A 728 -17.63 -7.54 35.05
CA THR A 728 -18.29 -7.94 36.29
C THR A 728 -19.82 -7.95 36.17
N TYR A 729 -20.37 -7.64 34.99
CA TYR A 729 -21.81 -7.61 34.74
C TYR A 729 -22.47 -8.96 35.06
N ARG A 730 -23.39 -8.98 36.03
CA ARG A 730 -24.05 -10.21 36.53
C ARG A 730 -23.14 -11.21 37.22
N VAL A 731 -21.89 -10.86 37.56
CA VAL A 731 -21.03 -11.75 38.35
C VAL A 731 -21.39 -11.60 39.83
N LYS A 732 -21.76 -12.71 40.48
CA LYS A 732 -22.09 -12.75 41.92
C LYS A 732 -20.84 -12.99 42.76
N THR A 733 -20.11 -14.07 42.46
CA THR A 733 -18.95 -14.51 43.24
C THR A 733 -17.88 -15.10 42.34
N VAL A 734 -16.63 -14.91 42.75
CA VAL A 734 -15.46 -15.57 42.18
C VAL A 734 -14.86 -16.46 43.25
N ALA A 735 -14.46 -17.67 42.91
CA ALA A 735 -13.79 -18.60 43.81
C ALA A 735 -12.55 -19.22 43.17
N LEU A 736 -11.48 -19.37 43.94
CA LEU A 736 -10.37 -20.26 43.61
C LEU A 736 -10.72 -21.65 44.12
N GLU A 737 -10.67 -22.64 43.24
CA GLU A 737 -10.85 -24.05 43.60
C GLU A 737 -9.55 -24.81 43.39
N ARG A 738 -9.24 -25.71 44.32
CA ARG A 738 -8.12 -26.65 44.24
C ARG A 738 -8.64 -28.07 44.12
N ARG A 739 -8.01 -28.88 43.27
CA ARG A 739 -8.31 -30.31 43.15
C ARG A 739 -7.77 -31.08 44.36
N ASP A 740 -8.63 -31.85 45.01
CA ASP A 740 -8.26 -32.72 46.13
C ASP A 740 -7.76 -34.11 45.66
N SER A 741 -7.40 -34.96 46.62
CA SER A 741 -6.90 -36.32 46.38
C SER A 741 -7.95 -37.27 45.78
N GLU A 742 -9.23 -36.96 45.91
CA GLU A 742 -10.34 -37.70 45.29
C GLU A 742 -10.60 -37.21 43.86
N GLY A 743 -9.85 -36.20 43.40
CA GLY A 743 -9.95 -35.62 42.07
C GLY A 743 -11.02 -34.53 41.95
N VAL A 744 -11.61 -34.08 43.06
CA VAL A 744 -12.71 -33.10 43.12
C VAL A 744 -12.17 -31.69 43.39
N PHE A 745 -12.65 -30.69 42.67
CA PHE A 745 -12.31 -29.29 42.92
C PHE A 745 -13.11 -28.73 44.09
N ARG A 746 -12.42 -28.20 45.12
CA ARG A 746 -13.03 -27.55 46.29
C ARG A 746 -12.58 -26.10 46.42
N THR A 747 -13.49 -25.22 46.81
CA THR A 747 -13.19 -23.80 47.05
C THR A 747 -12.18 -23.62 48.17
N VAL A 748 -11.06 -22.96 47.87
CA VAL A 748 -10.01 -22.57 48.84
C VAL A 748 -10.04 -21.07 49.16
N GLN A 749 -10.61 -20.27 48.26
CA GLN A 749 -10.82 -18.83 48.47
C GLN A 749 -12.08 -18.38 47.73
N THR A 750 -12.85 -17.49 48.34
CA THR A 750 -13.90 -16.71 47.66
C THR A 750 -13.49 -15.24 47.64
N ALA A 751 -13.77 -14.54 46.54
CA ALA A 751 -13.46 -13.14 46.36
C ALA A 751 -14.66 -12.38 45.77
N ALA A 752 -14.74 -11.09 46.09
CA ALA A 752 -15.70 -10.18 45.48
C ALA A 752 -15.33 -9.96 43.99
N PRO A 753 -16.29 -9.90 43.07
CA PRO A 753 -16.01 -9.73 41.65
C PRO A 753 -15.25 -8.43 41.33
N ALA A 754 -14.21 -8.53 40.52
CA ALA A 754 -13.47 -7.41 39.95
C ALA A 754 -12.94 -7.79 38.55
N LEU A 755 -12.54 -6.82 37.73
CA LEU A 755 -11.98 -7.11 36.40
C LEU A 755 -10.61 -7.79 36.48
N SER A 756 -9.87 -7.55 37.55
CA SER A 756 -8.55 -8.13 37.81
C SER A 756 -8.49 -8.54 39.27
N LEU A 757 -8.25 -9.83 39.52
CA LEU A 757 -8.12 -10.39 40.86
C LEU A 757 -6.81 -11.16 40.99
N VAL A 758 -6.16 -10.98 42.14
CA VAL A 758 -5.15 -11.94 42.62
C VAL A 758 -5.85 -12.90 43.56
N LEU A 759 -5.99 -14.15 43.13
CA LEU A 759 -6.53 -15.24 43.93
C LEU A 759 -5.37 -15.98 44.59
N THR A 760 -5.48 -16.28 45.89
CA THR A 760 -4.44 -16.91 46.69
C THR A 760 -5.02 -18.13 47.38
N ASP A 761 -4.34 -19.28 47.30
CA ASP A 761 -4.64 -20.39 48.20
C ASP A 761 -4.08 -20.06 49.59
N PRO A 762 -4.92 -19.84 50.63
CA PRO A 762 -4.43 -19.50 51.96
C PRO A 762 -3.75 -20.69 52.67
N ARG A 763 -3.95 -21.92 52.20
CA ARG A 763 -3.44 -23.16 52.81
C ARG A 763 -3.02 -24.16 51.72
N PRO A 764 -2.01 -23.84 50.90
CA PRO A 764 -1.59 -24.69 49.80
C PRO A 764 -0.98 -26.01 50.32
N ALA A 765 -1.28 -27.11 49.64
CA ALA A 765 -0.65 -28.39 49.91
C ALA A 765 0.77 -28.41 49.33
N VAL A 766 1.74 -28.97 50.06
CA VAL A 766 3.13 -29.13 49.58
C VAL A 766 3.14 -29.99 48.33
N GLY A 767 3.82 -29.53 47.27
CA GLY A 767 3.89 -30.24 46.00
C GLY A 767 3.10 -29.59 44.88
N ARG A 768 2.87 -30.36 43.81
CA ARG A 768 2.05 -30.00 42.65
C ARG A 768 0.58 -30.03 43.05
N ALA A 769 -0.16 -28.98 42.72
CA ALA A 769 -1.62 -28.96 42.81
C ALA A 769 -2.23 -28.31 41.56
N GLU A 770 -3.44 -28.76 41.22
CA GLU A 770 -4.25 -28.26 40.12
C GLU A 770 -5.31 -27.31 40.66
N TYR A 771 -5.46 -26.15 40.01
CA TYR A 771 -6.36 -25.09 40.41
C TYR A 771 -7.23 -24.63 39.24
N ARG A 772 -8.40 -24.09 39.54
CA ARG A 772 -9.24 -23.38 38.57
C ARG A 772 -9.96 -22.23 39.25
N ALA A 773 -10.32 -21.22 38.48
CA ALA A 773 -11.28 -20.21 38.92
C ALA A 773 -12.71 -20.71 38.61
N ARG A 774 -13.62 -20.52 39.57
CA ARG A 774 -15.07 -20.63 39.40
C ARG A 774 -15.68 -19.24 39.45
N VAL A 775 -16.54 -18.92 38.50
CA VAL A 775 -17.28 -17.65 38.42
C VAL A 775 -18.76 -17.96 38.38
N ASP A 776 -19.49 -17.52 39.40
CA ASP A 776 -20.94 -17.71 39.50
C ASP A 776 -21.67 -16.43 39.04
N VAL A 777 -22.64 -16.56 38.12
CA VAL A 777 -23.38 -15.43 37.55
C VAL A 777 -24.87 -15.41 37.93
N ASP A 778 -25.60 -14.33 37.62
CA ASP A 778 -27.00 -14.11 38.05
C ASP A 778 -28.00 -15.13 37.47
N VAL A 779 -27.79 -15.57 36.23
CA VAL A 779 -28.44 -16.75 35.63
C VAL A 779 -27.78 -17.98 36.27
N PRO A 780 -28.47 -19.08 36.68
CA PRO A 780 -27.87 -20.21 37.40
C PRO A 780 -26.86 -20.98 36.52
N ARG A 781 -25.73 -20.33 36.26
CA ARG A 781 -24.65 -20.70 35.37
C ARG A 781 -23.38 -20.45 36.14
N THR A 782 -22.58 -21.49 36.19
CA THR A 782 -21.25 -21.46 36.78
C THR A 782 -20.26 -21.64 35.65
N LEU A 783 -19.27 -20.76 35.60
CA LEU A 783 -18.21 -20.75 34.61
C LEU A 783 -16.91 -21.19 35.28
N TYR A 784 -16.09 -21.94 34.55
CA TYR A 784 -14.80 -22.40 35.03
C TYR A 784 -13.71 -21.96 34.07
N SER A 785 -12.55 -21.58 34.61
CA SER A 785 -11.34 -21.37 33.80
C SER A 785 -10.76 -22.69 33.30
N SER A 786 -9.70 -22.62 32.48
CA SER A 786 -8.74 -23.71 32.35
C SER A 786 -8.18 -24.11 33.72
N VAL A 787 -7.76 -25.36 33.83
CA VAL A 787 -7.02 -25.84 35.00
C VAL A 787 -5.57 -25.39 34.87
N GLU A 788 -5.06 -24.75 35.91
CA GLU A 788 -3.67 -24.30 36.01
C GLU A 788 -2.93 -25.08 37.09
N GLU A 789 -1.64 -25.31 36.87
CA GLU A 789 -0.79 -25.99 37.84
C GLU A 789 0.06 -24.99 38.62
N ALA A 790 0.20 -25.24 39.92
CA ALA A 790 1.16 -24.53 40.75
C ALA A 790 1.85 -25.49 41.72
N PHE A 791 3.13 -25.23 41.98
CA PHE A 791 3.95 -25.95 42.93
C PHE A 791 4.14 -25.07 44.17
N PHE A 792 3.62 -25.54 45.30
CA PHE A 792 3.94 -24.92 46.57
C PHE A 792 5.21 -25.56 47.15
N VAL A 793 6.24 -24.74 47.29
CA VAL A 793 7.52 -25.13 47.90
C VAL A 793 7.82 -24.16 49.04
N PRO A 794 7.73 -24.61 50.30
CA PRO A 794 8.14 -23.79 51.44
C PRO A 794 9.56 -23.25 51.26
N ARG A 795 9.86 -22.04 51.78
CA ARG A 795 11.15 -21.34 51.56
C ARG A 795 12.42 -22.17 51.82
N ASN A 796 12.33 -23.22 52.65
CA ASN A 796 13.44 -24.09 53.05
C ASN A 796 13.23 -25.55 52.62
N GLU A 797 12.47 -25.80 51.56
CA GLU A 797 12.22 -27.15 51.05
C GLU A 797 12.64 -27.32 49.58
N VAL A 798 12.87 -28.58 49.20
CA VAL A 798 13.08 -29.00 47.80
C VAL A 798 12.19 -30.21 47.53
N LEU A 799 11.45 -30.15 46.43
CA LEU A 799 10.66 -31.28 45.92
C LEU A 799 11.51 -32.10 44.95
N VAL A 800 11.34 -33.42 45.00
CA VAL A 800 12.01 -34.38 44.14
C VAL A 800 10.95 -35.31 43.56
N TYR A 801 10.85 -35.41 42.24
CA TYR A 801 9.89 -36.28 41.56
C TYR A 801 10.39 -36.69 40.16
N PRO A 802 9.92 -37.79 39.56
CA PRO A 802 9.11 -38.82 40.19
C PRO A 802 9.94 -39.63 41.20
N VAL A 803 9.31 -40.06 42.29
CA VAL A 803 9.89 -41.03 43.22
C VAL A 803 8.85 -42.14 43.41
N PRO A 804 9.09 -43.38 42.94
CA PRO A 804 10.31 -43.88 42.31
C PRO A 804 10.61 -43.32 40.90
N VAL A 805 11.89 -43.31 40.50
CA VAL A 805 12.38 -42.93 39.16
C VAL A 805 12.94 -44.16 38.43
N VAL A 806 12.77 -44.26 37.11
CA VAL A 806 13.37 -45.35 36.32
C VAL A 806 14.85 -45.06 36.09
N ALA A 807 15.72 -46.08 36.17
CA ALA A 807 17.14 -45.90 35.90
C ALA A 807 17.40 -45.27 34.52
N GLY A 808 18.15 -44.16 34.49
CA GLY A 808 18.47 -43.42 33.26
C GLY A 808 17.46 -42.31 32.90
N GLU A 809 16.27 -42.29 33.52
CA GLU A 809 15.31 -41.20 33.35
C GLU A 809 15.63 -40.01 34.27
N PRO A 810 15.26 -38.78 33.88
CA PRO A 810 15.51 -37.59 34.68
C PRO A 810 14.64 -37.53 35.95
N LEU A 811 15.22 -37.00 37.02
CA LEU A 811 14.52 -36.48 38.20
C LEU A 811 14.30 -34.99 38.06
N THR A 812 13.08 -34.54 38.32
CA THR A 812 12.77 -33.13 38.49
C THR A 812 12.99 -32.69 39.94
N LEU A 813 13.78 -31.63 40.10
CA LEU A 813 14.07 -30.96 41.35
C LEU A 813 13.47 -29.56 41.33
N VAL A 814 12.61 -29.26 42.31
CA VAL A 814 11.98 -27.96 42.43
C VAL A 814 12.40 -27.33 43.75
N GLY A 815 13.13 -26.23 43.68
CA GLY A 815 13.70 -25.56 44.85
C GLY A 815 13.42 -24.05 44.85
N PRO A 816 13.97 -23.32 45.83
CA PRO A 816 13.79 -21.88 45.95
C PRO A 816 14.24 -21.13 44.70
N LYS A 817 13.50 -20.09 44.34
CA LYS A 817 13.79 -19.24 43.18
C LYS A 817 15.15 -18.56 43.31
N ASP A 818 15.88 -18.44 42.20
CA ASP A 818 17.16 -17.72 42.07
C ASP A 818 18.30 -18.26 42.96
N GLN A 819 18.22 -19.52 43.40
CA GLN A 819 19.29 -20.20 44.14
C GLN A 819 19.76 -21.45 43.39
N PRO A 820 21.08 -21.64 43.18
CA PRO A 820 21.59 -22.87 42.59
C PRO A 820 21.33 -24.03 43.56
N LEU A 821 20.86 -25.15 43.02
CA LEU A 821 20.70 -26.39 43.76
C LEU A 821 21.92 -27.26 43.54
N ARG A 822 22.62 -27.60 44.62
CA ARG A 822 23.69 -28.58 44.63
C ARG A 822 23.17 -29.89 45.20
N VAL A 823 23.26 -30.96 44.42
CA VAL A 823 22.62 -32.24 44.65
C VAL A 823 23.69 -33.32 44.75
N ARG A 824 23.79 -33.97 45.91
CA ARG A 824 24.72 -35.09 46.16
C ARG A 824 23.93 -36.36 46.39
N VAL A 825 24.21 -37.40 45.61
CA VAL A 825 23.55 -38.70 45.71
C VAL A 825 24.40 -39.66 46.53
N TYR A 826 23.84 -40.23 47.58
CA TYR A 826 24.48 -41.23 48.43
C TYR A 826 23.77 -42.58 48.29
N ASP A 827 24.51 -43.68 48.33
CA ASP A 827 23.92 -45.01 48.55
C ASP A 827 23.45 -45.17 50.01
N VAL A 828 22.72 -46.24 50.32
CA VAL A 828 22.25 -46.52 51.69
C VAL A 828 23.38 -46.76 52.70
N LEU A 829 24.62 -46.98 52.24
CA LEU A 829 25.81 -47.11 53.08
C LEU A 829 26.52 -45.76 53.29
N GLY A 830 25.97 -44.66 52.77
CA GLY A 830 26.52 -43.31 52.94
C GLY A 830 27.67 -42.96 51.99
N ARG A 831 27.93 -43.76 50.94
CA ARG A 831 28.98 -43.46 49.95
C ARG A 831 28.43 -42.51 48.89
N LEU A 832 29.14 -41.41 48.63
CA LEU A 832 28.81 -40.46 47.56
C LEU A 832 28.95 -41.14 46.19
N ARG A 833 27.89 -41.14 45.38
CA ARG A 833 27.81 -41.78 44.07
C ARG A 833 27.87 -40.78 42.92
N SER A 834 27.30 -39.59 43.12
CA SER A 834 27.22 -38.55 42.11
C SER A 834 26.97 -37.19 42.76
N GLU A 835 27.40 -36.13 42.09
CA GLU A 835 27.11 -34.75 42.44
C GLU A 835 26.76 -33.95 41.18
N VAL A 836 25.68 -33.19 41.25
CA VAL A 836 25.20 -32.33 40.17
C VAL A 836 24.81 -30.97 40.75
N SER A 837 25.15 -29.90 40.05
CA SER A 837 24.66 -28.56 40.35
C SER A 837 23.75 -28.08 39.24
N THR A 838 22.62 -27.47 39.58
CA THR A 838 21.66 -26.94 38.61
C THR A 838 21.28 -25.51 38.95
N GLU A 839 20.95 -24.75 37.91
CA GLU A 839 20.48 -23.37 37.99
C GLU A 839 19.06 -23.29 37.41
N GLY A 840 18.12 -22.76 38.19
CA GLY A 840 16.70 -22.68 37.81
C GLY A 840 15.77 -23.09 38.94
N THR A 841 14.49 -22.73 38.81
CA THR A 841 13.46 -23.05 39.84
C THR A 841 12.88 -24.46 39.67
N VAL A 842 12.80 -24.95 38.43
CA VAL A 842 12.46 -26.34 38.07
C VAL A 842 13.63 -26.90 37.27
N ASN A 843 14.29 -27.93 37.79
CA ASN A 843 15.51 -28.48 37.22
C ASN A 843 15.32 -29.94 36.86
N SER A 844 15.71 -30.35 35.67
CA SER A 844 15.74 -31.75 35.26
C SER A 844 17.16 -32.29 35.44
N VAL A 845 17.32 -33.32 36.27
CA VAL A 845 18.60 -33.94 36.61
C VAL A 845 18.59 -35.41 36.22
N VAL A 846 19.37 -35.77 35.22
CA VAL A 846 19.65 -37.18 34.91
C VAL A 846 20.73 -37.68 35.86
N LEU A 847 20.41 -38.67 36.67
CA LEU A 847 21.39 -39.29 37.56
C LEU A 847 22.26 -40.28 36.77
N PRO A 848 23.61 -40.24 36.89
CA PRO A 848 24.49 -41.12 36.15
C PRO A 848 24.33 -42.58 36.61
N ALA A 849 24.12 -43.51 35.67
CA ALA A 849 24.13 -44.98 35.79
C ALA A 849 23.98 -45.56 37.21
N LEU A 850 22.95 -45.16 37.94
CA LEU A 850 22.61 -45.72 39.23
C LEU A 850 21.90 -47.06 39.00
N GLY A 851 22.38 -48.13 39.65
CA GLY A 851 21.68 -49.40 39.66
C GLY A 851 20.35 -49.30 40.43
N LYS A 852 19.45 -50.27 40.23
CA LYS A 852 18.18 -50.37 40.96
C LYS A 852 18.42 -50.35 42.47
N GLY A 853 17.73 -49.51 43.21
CA GLY A 853 17.93 -49.40 44.66
C GLY A 853 17.47 -48.08 45.29
N THR A 854 17.59 -48.00 46.62
CA THR A 854 17.31 -46.77 47.37
C THR A 854 18.57 -45.89 47.43
N PHE A 855 18.40 -44.59 47.22
CA PHE A 855 19.46 -43.59 47.37
C PHE A 855 18.98 -42.40 48.20
N LEU A 856 19.92 -41.67 48.80
CA LEU A 856 19.67 -40.43 49.52
C LEU A 856 20.24 -39.25 48.74
N LEU A 857 19.41 -38.32 48.30
CA LEU A 857 19.84 -37.04 47.77
C LEU A 857 20.00 -36.05 48.92
N ARG A 858 21.19 -35.48 49.08
CA ARG A 858 21.39 -34.28 49.89
C ARG A 858 21.44 -33.07 48.97
N ILE A 859 20.52 -32.14 49.19
CA ILE A 859 20.31 -30.98 48.33
C ILE A 859 20.52 -29.72 49.14
N SER A 860 21.40 -28.82 48.68
CA SER A 860 21.60 -27.50 49.29
C SER A 860 21.27 -26.41 48.28
N ALA A 861 20.45 -25.44 48.67
CA ALA A 861 20.14 -24.24 47.88
C ALA A 861 21.02 -23.07 48.36
N GLY A 862 21.81 -22.46 47.46
CA GLY A 862 22.54 -21.21 47.74
C GLY A 862 23.52 -21.22 48.92
N GLY A 863 24.01 -22.38 49.36
CA GLY A 863 24.88 -22.53 50.55
C GLY A 863 24.15 -22.63 51.90
N GLY A 864 22.81 -22.73 51.90
CA GLY A 864 21.98 -22.93 53.09
C GLY A 864 21.96 -24.38 53.62
N ALA A 865 21.04 -24.67 54.55
CA ALA A 865 20.90 -25.98 55.18
C ALA A 865 20.66 -27.12 54.16
N GLU A 866 21.31 -28.27 54.36
CA GLU A 866 21.15 -29.46 53.51
C GLU A 866 19.82 -30.17 53.79
N ILE A 867 19.04 -30.40 52.74
CA ILE A 867 17.80 -31.18 52.79
C ILE A 867 18.10 -32.58 52.27
N THR A 868 17.77 -33.60 53.05
CA THR A 868 17.90 -35.00 52.59
C THR A 868 16.56 -35.52 52.07
N ARG A 869 16.55 -36.09 50.86
CA ARG A 869 15.39 -36.72 50.22
C ARG A 869 15.74 -38.15 49.81
N ARG A 870 14.90 -39.10 50.19
CA ARG A 870 15.05 -40.49 49.81
C ARG A 870 14.42 -40.71 48.43
N ILE A 871 15.14 -41.36 47.53
CA ILE A 871 14.62 -41.82 46.24
C ILE A 871 14.76 -43.32 46.08
N LEU A 872 13.92 -43.88 45.22
CA LEU A 872 13.97 -45.27 44.78
C LEU A 872 14.18 -45.26 43.26
N VAL A 873 15.22 -45.94 42.79
CA VAL A 873 15.51 -46.13 41.37
C VAL A 873 15.05 -47.53 40.97
N LEU A 874 14.18 -47.64 39.97
CA LEU A 874 13.57 -48.89 39.49
C LEU A 874 14.37 -49.64 38.44
#